data_AF-A0A8J3ELE9-F1
#
_entry.id   AF-A0A8J3ELE9-F1
#
_cell.length_a   1.000
_cell.length_b   1.000
_cell.length_c   1.000
_cell.angle_alpha   90.00
_cell.angle_beta   90.00
_cell.angle_gamma   90.00
#
_symmetry.space_group_name_H-M   'P 1'
#
loop_
_entity.id
_entity.type
_entity.pdbx_description
1 polymer ?
#
loop_
_entity_poly.entity_id
_entity_poly.type
_entity_poly.pdbx_seq_one_letter_code
_entity_poly.pdbx_strand_id
1 'polypeptide(L)'
;MKSSKWIKILLVAMLLIPLQSFFALEKPVVHAETANDPAPSIAHKGEYKGKILFDNTHGETAGAADWVIDGGFSDFANAIADEGYDVQELRKTSPITYDDLKAYKVFVLGEANIPFKASEQQALLDYVTNGGSIFFIGDHYNSDRNLNRWDAGEVYNGYRRGAWDDPTKGMSSDEAQSSAMQGVTSSDWLSDNFGLKFRSNALGDITGGETVVSPEDSFGITEGVTTVEMHAGSTLAITNPDIAKGLIYMPKNPPAWGSAVDEGVYDGGGIDEGAFAAISKVGKGKAAFIGDSSPVEDPTTKYLREDNGGTKTTYDGFLGEGQDAVFLTNTVKWLADQEDYTSFDGKVTLSEKTPLKDFESNPALSTEPEKEPWSNPPSGYKWWDPTTFAPGSYGSSSEAAPQPTYDFVHQKVLPNNGSEFQIRLELKGLNPKQTVSNLKVGLYLTQGGAQIGQFEGATAPGYSGEFSVTADSNGYAYKDLNVKVKPGSTGAARLRVKQAGDNAFTEDVTLGDVDPEPLPDSGPTLPDLSPIGQARSQSDGQLVTVEGVVTSNIGTWGGKGFYLQDDTGGIYVFENTDSQLKLGDKVKLTAEKTTYNDEVELSNIIKVTKEGTGELPEPKVATTVTKDNQGQLITLEKVKIKNLEQVDSNGTFEFDAKSGKQTTRVRVDSRTGINYNDWKKQYAKSAHVTITGIASNFKGTYQLKPRMEEDFTALPDHNPPGHDNNNIKNWLNYIGNKLLNLIISIFHY
;
A
#
# COMPACT_ATOMS: atom_id res chain seq x y z
N MET A 1 -7.40 -62.81 45.20
CA MET A 1 -7.91 -62.50 43.85
C MET A 1 -7.55 -61.04 43.57
N LYS A 2 -6.46 -60.77 42.84
CA LYS A 2 -6.39 -60.71 41.35
C LYS A 2 -7.21 -59.49 40.86
N SER A 3 -6.58 -58.33 40.65
CA SER A 3 -5.89 -57.87 39.40
C SER A 3 -6.90 -57.54 38.30
N SER A 4 -6.87 -56.41 37.59
CA SER A 4 -5.73 -55.61 37.11
C SER A 4 -6.17 -54.14 36.92
N LYS A 5 -5.36 -53.10 37.19
CA LYS A 5 -4.30 -52.52 36.31
C LYS A 5 -4.78 -52.57 34.85
N TRP A 6 -5.10 -51.48 34.18
CA TRP A 6 -4.24 -50.48 33.56
C TRP A 6 -5.12 -49.27 33.17
N ILE A 7 -4.52 -48.17 32.69
CA ILE A 7 -5.12 -46.85 32.39
C ILE A 7 -5.00 -45.85 33.56
N LYS A 8 -3.75 -45.65 33.99
CA LYS A 8 -3.25 -44.40 34.57
C LYS A 8 -1.93 -44.03 33.87
N ILE A 9 -1.99 -43.83 32.55
CA ILE A 9 -0.92 -43.19 31.77
C ILE A 9 -1.60 -42.49 30.59
N LEU A 10 -1.91 -41.20 30.73
CA LEU A 10 -2.05 -40.19 29.65
C LEU A 10 -2.62 -38.88 30.22
N LEU A 11 -1.90 -38.28 31.18
CA LEU A 11 -2.26 -36.94 31.70
C LEU A 11 -1.04 -36.14 32.20
N VAL A 12 0.14 -36.34 31.61
CA VAL A 12 1.38 -35.61 31.96
C VAL A 12 2.23 -35.24 30.72
N ALA A 13 1.62 -34.98 29.56
CA ALA A 13 2.39 -34.59 28.36
C ALA A 13 1.72 -33.48 27.52
N MET A 14 1.05 -32.51 28.16
CA MET A 14 0.51 -31.32 27.47
C MET A 14 0.64 -30.04 28.31
N LEU A 15 1.80 -29.79 28.92
CA LEU A 15 2.05 -28.53 29.65
C LEU A 15 3.50 -28.01 29.50
N LEU A 16 4.13 -28.28 28.36
CA LEU A 16 5.41 -27.68 27.98
C LEU A 16 5.42 -27.41 26.47
N ILE A 17 4.83 -26.28 26.07
CA ILE A 17 5.29 -25.54 24.90
C ILE A 17 5.59 -24.13 25.42
N PRO A 18 6.84 -23.63 25.29
CA PRO A 18 7.17 -22.29 25.71
C PRO A 18 6.40 -21.30 24.83
N LEU A 19 5.60 -20.45 25.47
CA LEU A 19 4.93 -19.31 24.86
C LEU A 19 5.98 -18.23 24.55
N GLN A 20 6.81 -18.50 23.55
CA GLN A 20 7.72 -17.55 22.94
C GLN A 20 7.53 -17.68 21.43
N SER A 21 6.79 -16.75 20.84
CA SER A 21 7.02 -16.13 19.52
C SER A 21 5.77 -15.33 19.13
N PHE A 22 6.00 -14.17 18.51
CA PHE A 22 5.03 -13.31 17.83
C PHE A 22 4.12 -12.41 18.70
N PHE A 23 4.73 -11.35 19.24
CA PHE A 23 4.14 -10.01 19.11
C PHE A 23 5.08 -9.17 18.24
N ALA A 24 5.20 -9.55 16.98
CA ALA A 24 5.31 -8.52 15.96
C ALA A 24 3.88 -7.99 15.83
N LEU A 25 3.63 -6.72 16.17
CA LEU A 25 2.52 -6.04 15.52
C LEU A 25 2.93 -5.92 14.05
N GLU A 26 2.68 -6.99 13.29
CA GLU A 26 2.54 -6.85 11.85
C GLU A 26 1.38 -5.88 11.67
N LYS A 27 1.69 -4.70 11.13
CA LYS A 27 0.65 -3.87 10.54
C LYS A 27 -0.12 -4.79 9.59
N PRO A 28 -1.47 -4.80 9.59
CA PRO A 28 -2.22 -5.55 8.60
C PRO A 28 -1.69 -5.14 7.22
N VAL A 29 -1.07 -6.10 6.55
CA VAL A 29 -0.69 -6.04 5.16
C VAL A 29 -2.03 -6.11 4.42
N VAL A 30 -2.48 -4.97 3.92
CA VAL A 30 -3.72 -4.81 3.13
C VAL A 30 -3.45 -5.31 1.71
N HIS A 31 -3.63 -6.62 1.50
CA HIS A 31 -3.63 -7.22 0.18
C HIS A 31 -4.72 -6.61 -0.71
N ALA A 32 -4.52 -6.66 -2.04
CA ALA A 32 -5.61 -6.41 -2.96
C ALA A 32 -6.71 -7.47 -2.72
N GLU A 33 -7.97 -7.04 -2.78
CA GLU A 33 -9.11 -7.92 -2.50
C GLU A 33 -9.17 -9.06 -3.51
N THR A 34 -9.80 -10.15 -3.09
CA THR A 34 -10.00 -11.38 -3.88
C THR A 34 -11.45 -11.84 -3.78
N ALA A 35 -11.81 -12.83 -4.60
CA ALA A 35 -13.12 -13.47 -4.54
C ALA A 35 -13.42 -14.17 -3.20
N ASN A 36 -12.44 -14.31 -2.29
CA ASN A 36 -12.62 -14.90 -0.96
C ASN A 36 -12.83 -13.84 0.13
N ASP A 37 -12.61 -12.56 -0.18
CA ASP A 37 -12.81 -11.46 0.75
C ASP A 37 -14.29 -11.07 0.81
N PRO A 38 -14.77 -10.48 1.92
CA PRO A 38 -16.14 -10.02 2.03
C PRO A 38 -16.50 -9.08 0.88
N ALA A 39 -17.59 -9.40 0.16
CA ALA A 39 -18.07 -8.55 -0.91
C ALA A 39 -18.55 -7.19 -0.36
N PRO A 40 -18.28 -6.08 -1.07
CA PRO A 40 -18.80 -4.78 -0.70
C PRO A 40 -20.33 -4.78 -0.75
N SER A 41 -20.92 -3.86 0.02
CA SER A 41 -22.35 -3.62 0.00
C SER A 41 -22.65 -2.16 0.33
N ILE A 42 -23.69 -1.62 -0.27
CA ILE A 42 -24.21 -0.28 -0.03
C ILE A 42 -25.63 -0.44 0.49
N ALA A 43 -25.89 0.07 1.68
CA ALA A 43 -27.22 0.05 2.27
C ALA A 43 -28.14 1.04 1.53
N HIS A 44 -29.39 0.64 1.34
CA HIS A 44 -30.42 1.53 0.81
C HIS A 44 -30.57 2.81 1.62
N LYS A 45 -31.02 3.88 0.94
CA LYS A 45 -31.48 5.11 1.57
C LYS A 45 -33.00 5.20 1.47
N GLY A 46 -33.66 5.67 2.53
CA GLY A 46 -35.12 5.80 2.56
C GLY A 46 -35.85 4.47 2.79
N GLU A 47 -36.94 4.23 2.06
CA GLU A 47 -37.76 3.02 2.18
C GLU A 47 -37.08 1.83 1.51
N TYR A 48 -36.99 0.70 2.21
CA TYR A 48 -36.44 -0.54 1.66
C TYR A 48 -37.33 -1.14 0.56
N LYS A 49 -36.79 -1.26 -0.66
CA LYS A 49 -37.49 -1.79 -1.84
C LYS A 49 -36.97 -3.14 -2.35
N GLY A 50 -35.88 -3.67 -1.77
CA GLY A 50 -35.31 -4.97 -2.12
C GLY A 50 -33.79 -4.93 -2.28
N LYS A 51 -33.24 -5.94 -2.96
CA LYS A 51 -31.80 -6.09 -3.18
C LYS A 51 -31.44 -6.17 -4.66
N ILE A 52 -30.30 -5.60 -5.01
CA ILE A 52 -29.69 -5.67 -6.34
C ILE A 52 -28.28 -6.22 -6.20
N LEU A 53 -27.93 -7.16 -7.09
CA LEU A 53 -26.65 -7.86 -7.10
C LEU A 53 -25.84 -7.41 -8.33
N PHE A 54 -24.56 -7.11 -8.15
CA PHE A 54 -23.61 -6.84 -9.22
C PHE A 54 -22.63 -8.00 -9.34
N ASP A 55 -22.28 -8.40 -10.57
CA ASP A 55 -21.28 -9.43 -10.79
C ASP A 55 -19.86 -8.92 -10.50
N ASN A 56 -19.02 -9.80 -9.99
CA ASN A 56 -17.56 -9.65 -9.94
C ASN A 56 -16.89 -11.05 -10.02
N THR A 57 -17.46 -11.90 -10.87
CA THR A 57 -17.03 -13.30 -11.07
C THR A 57 -16.56 -13.58 -12.50
N HIS A 58 -16.81 -12.67 -13.45
CA HIS A 58 -16.47 -12.81 -14.86
C HIS A 58 -15.48 -11.75 -15.36
N GLY A 59 -14.63 -11.22 -14.48
CA GLY A 59 -13.54 -10.32 -14.88
C GLY A 59 -13.99 -8.87 -15.02
N GLU A 60 -14.94 -8.44 -14.18
CA GLU A 60 -15.42 -7.05 -14.10
C GLU A 60 -14.32 -6.07 -13.63
N THR A 61 -13.18 -6.58 -13.17
CA THR A 61 -11.97 -5.82 -12.85
C THR A 61 -10.85 -6.02 -13.88
N ALA A 62 -11.14 -6.58 -15.06
CA ALA A 62 -10.13 -6.79 -16.10
C ALA A 62 -9.78 -5.47 -16.82
N GLY A 63 -8.51 -5.34 -17.23
CA GLY A 63 -8.06 -4.24 -18.06
C GLY A 63 -8.24 -2.85 -17.45
N ALA A 64 -8.94 -1.94 -18.14
CA ALA A 64 -8.80 -0.50 -17.95
C ALA A 64 -9.72 0.10 -16.86
N ALA A 65 -10.74 -0.63 -16.42
CA ALA A 65 -11.74 -0.15 -15.47
C ALA A 65 -12.01 -1.19 -14.36
N ASP A 66 -12.85 -0.81 -13.41
CA ASP A 66 -13.33 -1.64 -12.30
C ASP A 66 -14.86 -1.53 -12.27
N TRP A 67 -15.59 -2.34 -13.06
CA TRP A 67 -17.06 -2.32 -13.16
C TRP A 67 -17.76 -2.92 -11.94
N VAL A 68 -17.35 -2.46 -10.75
CA VAL A 68 -17.76 -2.91 -9.43
C VAL A 68 -18.33 -1.75 -8.60
N ILE A 69 -19.11 -2.07 -7.57
CA ILE A 69 -19.97 -1.09 -6.87
C ILE A 69 -19.22 -0.08 -5.99
N ASP A 70 -17.95 -0.33 -5.71
CA ASP A 70 -17.03 0.58 -5.03
C ASP A 70 -15.79 0.92 -5.89
N GLY A 71 -15.95 0.71 -7.21
CA GLY A 71 -15.02 1.09 -8.27
C GLY A 71 -15.77 1.93 -9.32
N GLY A 72 -15.38 1.85 -10.58
CA GLY A 72 -15.97 2.61 -11.69
C GLY A 72 -17.49 2.56 -11.87
N PHE A 73 -18.26 1.75 -11.13
CA PHE A 73 -19.74 1.81 -11.07
C PHE A 73 -20.28 2.37 -9.74
N SER A 74 -19.47 3.05 -8.94
CA SER A 74 -19.84 3.52 -7.61
C SER A 74 -20.98 4.53 -7.61
N ASP A 75 -21.00 5.49 -8.55
CA ASP A 75 -22.07 6.49 -8.66
C ASP A 75 -23.37 5.83 -9.10
N PHE A 76 -23.32 4.89 -10.04
CA PHE A 76 -24.48 4.10 -10.43
C PHE A 76 -25.03 3.27 -9.26
N ALA A 77 -24.15 2.57 -8.52
CA ALA A 77 -24.53 1.80 -7.35
C ALA A 77 -25.13 2.68 -6.24
N ASN A 78 -24.59 3.89 -6.02
CA ASN A 78 -25.14 4.85 -5.08
C ASN A 78 -26.50 5.40 -5.52
N ALA A 79 -26.71 5.66 -6.82
CA ALA A 79 -28.00 6.08 -7.35
C ALA A 79 -29.08 4.99 -7.15
N ILE A 80 -28.71 3.73 -7.31
CA ILE A 80 -29.59 2.60 -6.99
C ILE A 80 -29.92 2.56 -5.48
N ALA A 81 -28.93 2.78 -4.61
CA ALA A 81 -29.15 2.83 -3.17
C ALA A 81 -30.06 3.99 -2.76
N ASP A 82 -29.94 5.14 -3.43
CA ASP A 82 -30.81 6.31 -3.26
C ASP A 82 -32.27 6.04 -3.63
N GLU A 83 -32.50 5.10 -4.56
CA GLU A 83 -33.83 4.62 -4.93
C GLU A 83 -34.41 3.60 -3.94
N GLY A 84 -33.70 3.23 -2.87
CA GLY A 84 -34.21 2.38 -1.79
C GLY A 84 -33.81 0.91 -1.87
N TYR A 85 -32.81 0.55 -2.68
CA TYR A 85 -32.32 -0.83 -2.80
C TYR A 85 -31.01 -1.06 -2.04
N ASP A 86 -30.89 -2.20 -1.38
CA ASP A 86 -29.56 -2.66 -0.93
C ASP A 86 -28.79 -3.12 -2.18
N VAL A 87 -27.57 -2.61 -2.35
CA VAL A 87 -26.69 -3.01 -3.43
C VAL A 87 -25.59 -3.89 -2.88
N GLN A 88 -25.35 -5.01 -3.53
CA GLN A 88 -24.34 -5.98 -3.11
C GLN A 88 -23.58 -6.50 -4.33
N GLU A 89 -22.32 -6.85 -4.13
CA GLU A 89 -21.51 -7.52 -5.14
C GLU A 89 -21.49 -9.04 -4.93
N LEU A 90 -21.39 -9.81 -6.02
CA LEU A 90 -21.17 -11.24 -6.02
C LEU A 90 -19.67 -11.53 -6.16
N ARG A 91 -19.07 -12.12 -5.13
CA ARG A 91 -17.69 -12.62 -5.15
C ARG A 91 -17.66 -14.12 -4.92
N LYS A 92 -17.10 -14.87 -5.87
CA LYS A 92 -16.86 -16.32 -5.76
C LYS A 92 -16.00 -16.81 -6.92
N THR A 93 -15.39 -17.98 -6.73
CA THR A 93 -14.61 -18.70 -7.76
C THR A 93 -15.36 -19.88 -8.37
N SER A 94 -16.51 -20.24 -7.80
CA SER A 94 -17.38 -21.29 -8.36
C SER A 94 -18.36 -20.68 -9.35
N PRO A 95 -18.90 -21.47 -10.29
CA PRO A 95 -19.88 -20.96 -11.25
C PRO A 95 -21.11 -20.35 -10.59
N ILE A 96 -21.71 -19.35 -11.24
CA ILE A 96 -23.00 -18.77 -10.84
C ILE A 96 -24.09 -19.84 -10.88
N THR A 97 -24.92 -19.85 -9.85
CA THR A 97 -26.07 -20.74 -9.71
C THR A 97 -27.35 -19.94 -9.46
N TYR A 98 -28.51 -20.55 -9.74
CA TYR A 98 -29.81 -19.95 -9.42
C TYR A 98 -29.93 -19.52 -7.95
N ASP A 99 -29.32 -20.28 -7.03
CA ASP A 99 -29.38 -20.02 -5.61
C ASP A 99 -28.61 -18.76 -5.18
N ASP A 100 -27.59 -18.37 -5.95
CA ASP A 100 -26.89 -17.10 -5.75
C ASP A 100 -27.79 -15.91 -6.10
N LEU A 101 -28.70 -16.08 -7.07
CA LEU A 101 -29.46 -14.98 -7.68
C LEU A 101 -30.88 -14.81 -7.10
N LYS A 102 -31.55 -15.90 -6.72
CA LYS A 102 -33.00 -15.93 -6.39
C LYS A 102 -33.47 -14.99 -5.27
N ALA A 103 -32.56 -14.45 -4.47
CA ALA A 103 -32.87 -13.52 -3.37
C ALA A 103 -32.84 -12.04 -3.80
N TYR A 104 -32.38 -11.75 -5.02
CA TYR A 104 -32.23 -10.42 -5.57
C TYR A 104 -33.31 -10.14 -6.61
N LYS A 105 -33.65 -8.87 -6.78
CA LYS A 105 -34.62 -8.42 -7.80
C LYS A 105 -33.95 -8.26 -9.16
N VAL A 106 -32.74 -7.72 -9.16
CA VAL A 106 -31.96 -7.40 -10.35
C VAL A 106 -30.55 -7.94 -10.16
N PHE A 107 -30.01 -8.55 -11.21
CA PHE A 107 -28.60 -8.91 -11.33
C PHE A 107 -27.97 -8.07 -12.44
N VAL A 108 -26.89 -7.34 -12.14
CA VAL A 108 -26.21 -6.43 -13.07
C VAL A 108 -24.89 -7.07 -13.49
N LEU A 109 -24.68 -7.16 -14.79
CA LEU A 109 -23.49 -7.71 -15.44
C LEU A 109 -22.78 -6.57 -16.18
N GLY A 110 -21.60 -6.17 -15.69
CA GLY A 110 -20.81 -5.07 -16.24
C GLY A 110 -19.62 -5.56 -17.03
N GLU A 111 -19.69 -5.50 -18.36
CA GLU A 111 -18.59 -5.80 -19.28
C GLU A 111 -17.82 -7.09 -18.92
N ALA A 112 -18.52 -8.23 -18.94
CA ALA A 112 -17.95 -9.51 -18.59
C ALA A 112 -16.80 -9.89 -19.54
N ASN A 113 -15.66 -10.25 -18.99
CA ASN A 113 -14.43 -10.60 -19.70
C ASN A 113 -14.06 -12.09 -19.56
N ILE A 114 -14.93 -12.93 -19.01
CA ILE A 114 -14.75 -14.38 -18.91
C ILE A 114 -16.03 -15.04 -19.45
N PRO A 115 -15.93 -16.02 -20.36
CA PRO A 115 -17.11 -16.65 -20.94
C PRO A 115 -17.94 -17.42 -19.92
N PHE A 116 -19.26 -17.28 -20.00
CA PHE A 116 -20.17 -18.11 -19.22
C PHE A 116 -20.08 -19.57 -19.63
N LYS A 117 -20.19 -20.45 -18.64
CA LYS A 117 -20.43 -21.87 -18.87
C LYS A 117 -21.88 -22.10 -19.26
N ALA A 118 -22.14 -23.21 -19.95
CA ALA A 118 -23.51 -23.63 -20.24
C ALA A 118 -24.38 -23.76 -18.97
N SER A 119 -23.78 -24.13 -17.83
CA SER A 119 -24.48 -24.20 -16.54
C SER A 119 -24.88 -22.83 -16.00
N GLU A 120 -24.09 -21.79 -16.26
CA GLU A 120 -24.35 -20.43 -15.80
C GLU A 120 -25.40 -19.77 -16.68
N GLN A 121 -25.30 -19.94 -18.00
CA GLN A 121 -26.36 -19.59 -18.94
C GLN A 121 -27.71 -20.19 -18.51
N GLN A 122 -27.75 -21.47 -18.13
CA GLN A 122 -28.98 -22.08 -17.62
C GLN A 122 -29.44 -21.43 -16.30
N ALA A 123 -28.53 -21.15 -15.36
CA ALA A 123 -28.87 -20.50 -14.09
C ALA A 123 -29.43 -19.08 -14.28
N LEU A 124 -28.87 -18.29 -15.20
CA LEU A 124 -29.36 -16.97 -15.57
C LEU A 124 -30.76 -17.07 -16.20
N LEU A 125 -30.96 -18.02 -17.12
CA LEU A 125 -32.27 -18.27 -17.73
C LEU A 125 -33.33 -18.69 -16.71
N ASP A 126 -32.98 -19.60 -15.81
CA ASP A 126 -33.86 -20.06 -14.73
C ASP A 126 -34.22 -18.90 -13.79
N TYR A 127 -33.26 -18.05 -13.44
CA TYR A 127 -33.47 -16.86 -12.62
C TYR A 127 -34.49 -15.91 -13.27
N VAL A 128 -34.30 -15.55 -14.54
CA VAL A 128 -35.22 -14.65 -15.22
C VAL A 128 -36.59 -15.29 -15.44
N THR A 129 -36.65 -16.55 -15.87
CA THR A 129 -37.91 -17.27 -16.09
C THR A 129 -38.78 -17.31 -14.82
N ASN A 130 -38.14 -17.39 -13.65
CA ASN A 130 -38.81 -17.40 -12.34
C ASN A 130 -39.15 -16.00 -11.77
N GLY A 131 -38.90 -14.93 -12.52
CA GLY A 131 -39.25 -13.57 -12.14
C GLY A 131 -38.07 -12.68 -11.77
N GLY A 132 -36.83 -13.16 -11.85
CA GLY A 132 -35.65 -12.33 -11.72
C GLY A 132 -35.49 -11.36 -12.89
N SER A 133 -34.69 -10.31 -12.71
CA SER A 133 -34.33 -9.39 -13.78
C SER A 133 -32.81 -9.30 -13.95
N ILE A 134 -32.34 -9.14 -15.19
CA ILE A 134 -30.90 -8.96 -15.49
C ILE A 134 -30.68 -7.64 -16.24
N PHE A 135 -29.63 -6.90 -15.90
CA PHE A 135 -29.12 -5.80 -16.70
C PHE A 135 -27.76 -6.20 -17.29
N PHE A 136 -27.68 -6.31 -18.62
CA PHE A 136 -26.44 -6.55 -19.35
C PHE A 136 -25.86 -5.23 -19.85
N ILE A 137 -24.64 -4.91 -19.44
CA ILE A 137 -23.89 -3.74 -19.87
C ILE A 137 -22.71 -4.27 -20.69
N GLY A 138 -22.80 -4.16 -22.01
CA GLY A 138 -21.76 -4.61 -22.92
C GLY A 138 -20.86 -3.46 -23.35
N ASP A 139 -20.02 -3.73 -24.35
CA ASP A 139 -19.16 -2.75 -25.00
C ASP A 139 -18.99 -3.13 -26.49
N HIS A 140 -18.18 -2.39 -27.25
CA HIS A 140 -17.81 -2.69 -28.63
C HIS A 140 -17.18 -4.07 -28.81
N TYR A 141 -17.20 -4.57 -30.05
CA TYR A 141 -16.38 -5.71 -30.43
C TYR A 141 -14.89 -5.35 -30.42
N ASN A 142 -14.02 -6.30 -30.08
CA ASN A 142 -12.59 -6.10 -29.83
C ASN A 142 -12.30 -5.20 -28.60
N SER A 143 -13.12 -5.33 -27.56
CA SER A 143 -12.98 -4.71 -26.23
C SER A 143 -12.28 -5.61 -25.20
N ASP A 144 -11.91 -6.85 -25.53
CA ASP A 144 -11.21 -7.83 -24.68
C ASP A 144 -10.13 -7.20 -23.77
N ARG A 145 -10.41 -7.21 -22.47
CA ARG A 145 -9.66 -6.47 -21.45
C ARG A 145 -8.57 -7.29 -20.77
N ASN A 146 -8.64 -8.62 -20.86
CA ASN A 146 -7.68 -9.56 -20.25
C ASN A 146 -6.93 -10.40 -21.29
N LEU A 147 -7.10 -10.09 -22.58
CA LEU A 147 -6.43 -10.73 -23.70
C LEU A 147 -6.77 -12.23 -23.81
N ASN A 148 -8.00 -12.60 -23.48
CA ASN A 148 -8.49 -13.98 -23.56
C ASN A 148 -9.25 -14.32 -24.84
N ARG A 149 -9.49 -13.33 -25.71
CA ARG A 149 -10.25 -13.36 -26.97
C ARG A 149 -11.78 -13.26 -26.82
N TRP A 150 -12.30 -12.99 -25.64
CA TRP A 150 -13.74 -12.85 -25.42
C TRP A 150 -14.10 -11.41 -25.14
N ASP A 151 -14.95 -10.84 -25.98
CA ASP A 151 -15.59 -9.55 -25.70
C ASP A 151 -16.88 -9.73 -24.90
N ALA A 152 -17.29 -8.72 -24.14
CA ALA A 152 -18.50 -8.78 -23.31
C ALA A 152 -19.76 -9.17 -24.11
N GLY A 153 -19.93 -8.58 -25.31
CA GLY A 153 -21.04 -8.93 -26.19
C GLY A 153 -21.03 -10.42 -26.60
N GLU A 154 -19.86 -11.03 -26.77
CA GLU A 154 -19.70 -12.45 -27.09
C GLU A 154 -19.98 -13.36 -25.89
N VAL A 155 -19.50 -12.95 -24.71
CA VAL A 155 -19.81 -13.62 -23.43
C VAL A 155 -21.32 -13.70 -23.23
N TYR A 156 -22.03 -12.57 -23.44
CA TYR A 156 -23.47 -12.49 -23.29
C TYR A 156 -24.23 -13.23 -24.38
N ASN A 157 -23.79 -13.12 -25.65
CA ASN A 157 -24.39 -13.86 -26.76
C ASN A 157 -24.23 -15.38 -26.60
N GLY A 158 -23.16 -15.84 -25.95
CA GLY A 158 -22.87 -17.25 -25.71
C GLY A 158 -21.98 -17.90 -26.76
N TYR A 159 -21.33 -17.12 -27.61
CA TYR A 159 -20.39 -17.60 -28.62
C TYR A 159 -19.33 -16.54 -28.94
N ARG A 160 -18.14 -17.02 -29.32
CA ARG A 160 -17.05 -16.19 -29.84
C ARG A 160 -17.04 -16.19 -31.37
N ARG A 161 -16.94 -15.01 -31.97
CA ARG A 161 -16.88 -14.79 -33.42
C ARG A 161 -15.71 -15.58 -34.01
N GLY A 162 -15.94 -16.30 -35.11
CA GLY A 162 -14.89 -17.10 -35.76
C GLY A 162 -14.47 -18.38 -35.02
N ALA A 163 -15.08 -18.69 -33.88
CA ALA A 163 -14.75 -19.82 -33.01
C ALA A 163 -15.98 -20.67 -32.63
N TRP A 164 -17.01 -20.70 -33.48
CA TRP A 164 -18.25 -21.43 -33.22
C TRP A 164 -18.04 -22.92 -32.89
N ASP A 165 -17.29 -23.65 -33.72
CA ASP A 165 -17.09 -25.10 -33.53
C ASP A 165 -16.19 -25.44 -32.33
N ASP A 166 -15.29 -24.52 -31.96
CA ASP A 166 -14.34 -24.69 -30.86
C ASP A 166 -14.09 -23.34 -30.17
N PRO A 167 -14.76 -23.08 -29.03
CA PRO A 167 -14.57 -21.85 -28.25
C PRO A 167 -13.11 -21.61 -27.84
N THR A 168 -12.29 -22.67 -27.76
CA THR A 168 -10.88 -22.61 -27.35
C THR A 168 -9.91 -22.36 -28.51
N LYS A 169 -10.41 -22.18 -29.74
CA LYS A 169 -9.58 -21.96 -30.94
C LYS A 169 -8.52 -20.87 -30.73
N GLY A 170 -7.25 -21.21 -30.90
CA GLY A 170 -6.13 -20.26 -30.75
C GLY A 170 -5.63 -20.06 -29.31
N MET A 171 -6.19 -20.77 -28.34
CA MET A 171 -5.67 -20.83 -26.96
C MET A 171 -4.50 -21.82 -26.85
N SER A 172 -3.66 -21.63 -25.84
CA SER A 172 -2.67 -22.65 -25.45
C SER A 172 -3.36 -23.88 -24.83
N SER A 173 -2.66 -25.02 -24.74
CA SER A 173 -3.26 -26.21 -24.11
C SER A 173 -3.61 -26.00 -22.64
N ASP A 174 -2.79 -25.26 -21.89
CA ASP A 174 -3.05 -24.96 -20.47
C ASP A 174 -4.25 -24.02 -20.31
N GLU A 175 -4.37 -23.02 -21.18
CA GLU A 175 -5.47 -22.05 -21.23
C GLU A 175 -6.80 -22.74 -21.55
N ALA A 176 -6.82 -23.58 -22.60
CA ALA A 176 -8.01 -24.33 -23.02
C ALA A 176 -8.48 -25.33 -21.95
N GLN A 177 -7.58 -25.83 -21.09
CA GLN A 177 -7.89 -26.76 -20.00
C GLN A 177 -8.18 -26.07 -18.66
N SER A 178 -8.06 -24.74 -18.61
CA SER A 178 -8.28 -23.95 -17.40
C SER A 178 -9.70 -24.14 -16.84
N SER A 179 -9.87 -23.88 -15.54
CA SER A 179 -11.19 -23.94 -14.91
C SER A 179 -12.19 -22.95 -15.53
N ALA A 180 -11.72 -21.82 -16.04
CA ALA A 180 -12.55 -20.82 -16.72
C ALA A 180 -13.19 -21.39 -18.00
N MET A 181 -12.42 -22.12 -18.83
CA MET A 181 -12.91 -22.67 -20.10
C MET A 181 -13.69 -23.99 -19.97
N GLN A 182 -13.61 -24.68 -18.83
CA GLN A 182 -14.33 -25.93 -18.62
C GLN A 182 -15.85 -25.72 -18.63
N GLY A 183 -16.54 -26.34 -19.59
CA GLY A 183 -18.00 -26.26 -19.72
C GLY A 183 -18.51 -25.08 -20.56
N VAL A 184 -17.60 -24.33 -21.20
CA VAL A 184 -17.94 -23.31 -22.19
C VAL A 184 -18.29 -24.01 -23.52
N THR A 185 -19.41 -23.62 -24.11
CA THR A 185 -19.90 -24.16 -25.40
C THR A 185 -20.54 -23.03 -26.19
N SER A 186 -20.34 -23.01 -27.51
CA SER A 186 -20.99 -22.02 -28.38
C SER A 186 -22.49 -22.26 -28.48
N SER A 187 -23.27 -21.19 -28.36
CA SER A 187 -24.71 -21.13 -28.59
C SER A 187 -25.12 -19.70 -28.92
N ASP A 188 -26.23 -19.49 -29.64
CA ASP A 188 -26.79 -18.15 -29.88
C ASP A 188 -27.73 -17.76 -28.71
N TRP A 189 -27.26 -18.00 -27.48
CA TRP A 189 -28.06 -18.09 -26.26
C TRP A 189 -28.90 -16.83 -26.01
N LEU A 190 -28.32 -15.64 -26.19
CA LEU A 190 -29.05 -14.41 -25.92
C LEU A 190 -30.19 -14.21 -26.93
N SER A 191 -29.94 -14.49 -28.21
CA SER A 191 -30.96 -14.41 -29.27
C SER A 191 -32.08 -15.40 -29.04
N ASP A 192 -31.73 -16.65 -28.73
CA ASP A 192 -32.69 -17.75 -28.56
C ASP A 192 -33.61 -17.55 -27.36
N ASN A 193 -33.14 -16.88 -26.30
CA ASN A 193 -33.88 -16.77 -25.04
C ASN A 193 -34.43 -15.37 -24.75
N PHE A 194 -33.73 -14.31 -25.18
CA PHE A 194 -34.09 -12.91 -24.92
C PHE A 194 -34.59 -12.18 -26.16
N GLY A 195 -34.54 -12.80 -27.35
CA GLY A 195 -35.06 -12.19 -28.58
C GLY A 195 -34.23 -11.03 -29.11
N LEU A 196 -32.97 -10.91 -28.66
CA LEU A 196 -32.00 -9.95 -29.16
C LEU A 196 -30.57 -10.47 -28.95
N LYS A 197 -29.60 -9.84 -29.61
CA LYS A 197 -28.17 -10.11 -29.40
C LYS A 197 -27.34 -8.83 -29.47
N PHE A 198 -26.19 -8.82 -28.82
CA PHE A 198 -25.16 -7.82 -29.07
C PHE A 198 -24.60 -8.02 -30.48
N ARG A 199 -24.47 -6.95 -31.25
CA ARG A 199 -23.81 -6.97 -32.56
C ARG A 199 -22.30 -6.88 -32.36
N SER A 200 -21.54 -7.33 -33.36
CA SER A 200 -20.08 -7.22 -33.36
C SER A 200 -19.57 -5.90 -33.94
N ASN A 201 -20.42 -4.87 -33.99
CA ASN A 201 -20.07 -3.56 -34.52
C ASN A 201 -19.40 -2.68 -33.45
N ALA A 202 -18.82 -1.56 -33.89
CA ALA A 202 -18.08 -0.63 -33.05
C ALA A 202 -18.28 0.80 -33.60
N LEU A 203 -19.34 1.44 -33.15
CA LEU A 203 -19.66 2.83 -33.45
C LEU A 203 -18.68 3.73 -32.68
N GLY A 204 -18.36 4.91 -33.20
CA GLY A 204 -17.45 5.87 -32.54
C GLY A 204 -18.14 6.75 -31.50
N ASP A 205 -17.55 7.91 -31.23
CA ASP A 205 -18.09 8.88 -30.27
C ASP A 205 -19.40 9.52 -30.77
N ILE A 206 -20.45 9.48 -29.95
CA ILE A 206 -21.76 10.05 -30.24
C ILE A 206 -22.31 10.70 -28.96
N THR A 207 -22.67 11.98 -29.04
CA THR A 207 -23.13 12.78 -27.90
C THR A 207 -24.45 13.51 -28.19
N GLY A 208 -25.21 13.01 -29.16
CA GLY A 208 -26.45 13.63 -29.59
C GLY A 208 -26.97 13.16 -30.94
N GLY A 209 -28.29 13.33 -31.12
CA GLY A 209 -28.99 13.00 -32.37
C GLY A 209 -29.64 11.62 -32.36
N GLU A 210 -29.73 11.01 -31.19
CA GLU A 210 -30.37 9.74 -30.94
C GLU A 210 -31.87 9.82 -31.25
N THR A 211 -32.42 8.69 -31.66
CA THR A 211 -33.86 8.46 -31.63
C THR A 211 -34.22 7.77 -30.32
N VAL A 212 -34.83 8.52 -29.40
CA VAL A 212 -35.31 8.01 -28.11
C VAL A 212 -36.79 7.67 -28.21
N VAL A 213 -37.15 6.43 -27.90
CA VAL A 213 -38.55 5.97 -27.83
C VAL A 213 -39.28 6.74 -26.73
N SER A 214 -40.55 7.10 -26.95
CA SER A 214 -41.29 7.91 -25.99
C SER A 214 -41.56 7.17 -24.68
N PRO A 215 -41.69 7.87 -23.53
CA PRO A 215 -41.88 7.24 -22.23
C PRO A 215 -43.10 6.30 -22.17
N GLU A 216 -44.21 6.66 -22.83
CA GLU A 216 -45.39 5.80 -22.89
C GLU A 216 -45.14 4.48 -23.63
N ASP A 217 -44.24 4.49 -24.61
CA ASP A 217 -43.86 3.32 -25.39
C ASP A 217 -42.62 2.62 -24.82
N SER A 218 -42.04 3.13 -23.74
CA SER A 218 -40.85 2.57 -23.07
C SER A 218 -41.12 2.16 -21.63
N PHE A 219 -42.38 2.05 -21.21
CA PHE A 219 -42.74 1.80 -19.80
C PHE A 219 -42.16 2.82 -18.80
N GLY A 220 -41.99 4.07 -19.24
CA GLY A 220 -41.42 5.17 -18.45
C GLY A 220 -39.89 5.18 -18.38
N ILE A 221 -39.19 4.19 -18.95
CA ILE A 221 -37.72 4.10 -18.90
C ILE A 221 -37.05 5.37 -19.46
N THR A 222 -37.55 5.91 -20.58
CA THR A 222 -36.99 7.10 -21.24
C THR A 222 -37.56 8.42 -20.70
N GLU A 223 -38.28 8.41 -19.58
CA GLU A 223 -38.79 9.65 -18.98
C GLU A 223 -37.64 10.57 -18.56
N GLY A 224 -37.63 11.79 -19.11
CA GLY A 224 -36.55 12.76 -18.88
C GLY A 224 -35.29 12.53 -19.73
N VAL A 225 -35.29 11.56 -20.64
CA VAL A 225 -34.16 11.22 -21.51
C VAL A 225 -34.41 11.75 -22.92
N THR A 226 -33.44 12.49 -23.44
CA THR A 226 -33.43 13.02 -24.81
C THR A 226 -32.12 12.72 -25.55
N THR A 227 -31.03 12.50 -24.79
CA THR A 227 -29.69 12.18 -25.26
C THR A 227 -29.06 11.22 -24.24
N VAL A 228 -28.26 10.30 -24.74
CA VAL A 228 -27.32 9.46 -23.98
C VAL A 228 -26.03 9.42 -24.77
N GLU A 229 -24.91 9.18 -24.13
CA GLU A 229 -23.62 9.20 -24.83
C GLU A 229 -23.15 7.79 -25.20
N MET A 230 -22.26 7.71 -26.19
CA MET A 230 -21.58 6.50 -26.61
C MET A 230 -20.13 6.86 -26.95
N HIS A 231 -19.19 6.08 -26.45
CA HIS A 231 -17.76 6.23 -26.60
C HIS A 231 -17.13 4.90 -27.01
N ALA A 232 -17.20 4.61 -28.31
CA ALA A 232 -16.79 3.32 -28.85
C ALA A 232 -17.73 2.17 -28.45
N GLY A 233 -19.03 2.23 -28.74
CA GLY A 233 -19.99 1.19 -28.31
C GLY A 233 -20.41 0.20 -29.40
N SER A 234 -21.04 -0.91 -28.99
CA SER A 234 -21.82 -1.77 -29.88
C SER A 234 -23.31 -1.41 -29.87
N THR A 235 -24.07 -2.06 -30.75
CA THR A 235 -25.54 -1.99 -30.78
C THR A 235 -26.16 -3.37 -30.60
N LEU A 236 -27.48 -3.42 -30.45
CA LEU A 236 -28.28 -4.58 -30.15
C LEU A 236 -29.22 -4.86 -31.33
N ALA A 237 -29.17 -6.08 -31.85
CA ALA A 237 -30.08 -6.52 -32.89
C ALA A 237 -31.32 -7.17 -32.29
N ILE A 238 -32.50 -6.64 -32.61
CA ILE A 238 -33.79 -7.24 -32.23
C ILE A 238 -34.09 -8.42 -33.16
N THR A 239 -34.12 -9.64 -32.62
CA THR A 239 -34.36 -10.88 -33.39
C THR A 239 -35.79 -11.41 -33.21
N ASN A 240 -36.43 -11.11 -32.08
CA ASN A 240 -37.83 -11.43 -31.78
C ASN A 240 -38.57 -10.24 -31.12
N PRO A 241 -39.24 -9.39 -31.91
CA PRO A 241 -39.96 -8.22 -31.41
C PRO A 241 -41.09 -8.49 -30.42
N ASP A 242 -41.65 -9.71 -30.40
CA ASP A 242 -42.74 -10.04 -29.47
C ASP A 242 -42.28 -9.95 -28.01
N ILE A 243 -40.99 -10.19 -27.77
CA ILE A 243 -40.38 -10.20 -26.43
C ILE A 243 -39.24 -9.21 -26.28
N ALA A 244 -38.74 -8.59 -27.35
CA ALA A 244 -37.62 -7.65 -27.31
C ALA A 244 -37.97 -6.32 -27.96
N LYS A 245 -37.47 -5.21 -27.40
CA LYS A 245 -37.75 -3.86 -27.90
C LYS A 245 -36.53 -2.95 -27.72
N GLY A 246 -36.16 -2.25 -28.78
CA GLY A 246 -35.17 -1.18 -28.72
C GLY A 246 -35.78 0.11 -28.15
N LEU A 247 -34.99 0.84 -27.36
CA LEU A 247 -35.40 2.06 -26.65
C LEU A 247 -34.67 3.30 -27.14
N ILE A 248 -33.38 3.16 -27.43
CA ILE A 248 -32.53 4.26 -27.90
C ILE A 248 -31.79 3.77 -29.14
N TYR A 249 -31.75 4.58 -30.18
CA TYR A 249 -31.04 4.29 -31.42
C TYR A 249 -30.10 5.45 -31.75
N MET A 250 -28.86 5.12 -32.10
CA MET A 250 -27.86 6.11 -32.50
C MET A 250 -28.25 6.81 -33.83
N PRO A 251 -27.79 8.04 -34.10
CA PRO A 251 -28.13 8.79 -35.30
C PRO A 251 -27.80 8.04 -36.59
N LYS A 252 -28.40 8.47 -37.71
CA LYS A 252 -27.99 8.01 -39.05
C LYS A 252 -26.61 8.55 -39.41
N ASN A 253 -25.81 7.73 -40.11
CA ASN A 253 -24.42 7.99 -40.47
C ASN A 253 -23.51 8.33 -39.26
N PRO A 254 -23.52 7.51 -38.20
CA PRO A 254 -22.62 7.71 -37.07
C PRO A 254 -21.17 7.45 -37.52
N PRO A 255 -20.18 7.99 -36.80
CA PRO A 255 -18.80 7.59 -37.03
C PRO A 255 -18.62 6.10 -36.67
N ALA A 256 -17.73 5.41 -37.38
CA ALA A 256 -17.15 4.17 -36.88
C ALA A 256 -16.05 4.49 -35.88
N TRP A 257 -15.83 3.62 -34.91
CA TRP A 257 -14.67 3.73 -34.03
C TRP A 257 -13.39 3.59 -34.85
N GLY A 258 -12.38 4.43 -34.57
CA GLY A 258 -11.15 4.46 -35.36
C GLY A 258 -10.33 3.17 -35.32
N SER A 259 -10.61 2.29 -34.35
CA SER A 259 -9.98 0.98 -34.18
C SER A 259 -10.93 -0.19 -34.42
N ALA A 260 -12.10 0.05 -35.02
CA ALA A 260 -12.97 -1.01 -35.48
C ALA A 260 -12.20 -1.96 -36.42
N VAL A 261 -12.35 -3.27 -36.18
CA VAL A 261 -11.63 -4.32 -36.93
C VAL A 261 -12.37 -4.76 -38.21
N ASP A 262 -13.56 -4.20 -38.46
CA ASP A 262 -14.32 -4.34 -39.69
C ASP A 262 -14.98 -3.00 -40.09
N GLU A 263 -16.16 -3.02 -40.71
CA GLU A 263 -16.83 -1.80 -41.17
C GLU A 263 -17.27 -0.86 -40.02
N GLY A 264 -17.36 -1.37 -38.78
CA GLY A 264 -17.69 -0.59 -37.57
C GLY A 264 -19.15 -0.14 -37.48
N VAL A 265 -19.76 0.26 -38.61
CA VAL A 265 -21.18 0.61 -38.77
C VAL A 265 -21.76 -0.23 -39.90
N TYR A 266 -22.75 -1.06 -39.60
CA TYR A 266 -23.18 -2.16 -40.47
C TYR A 266 -24.28 -1.74 -41.46
N ASP A 267 -25.21 -0.89 -41.04
CA ASP A 267 -26.44 -0.53 -41.76
C ASP A 267 -26.68 1.00 -41.81
N GLY A 268 -25.62 1.76 -41.56
CA GLY A 268 -25.59 3.22 -41.71
C GLY A 268 -26.25 3.97 -40.55
N GLY A 269 -26.35 3.37 -39.37
CA GLY A 269 -26.92 4.01 -38.18
C GLY A 269 -28.45 4.00 -38.09
N GLY A 270 -28.99 4.69 -37.10
CA GLY A 270 -30.44 4.75 -36.86
C GLY A 270 -31.03 3.41 -36.45
N ILE A 271 -32.33 3.24 -36.72
CA ILE A 271 -33.08 2.02 -36.36
C ILE A 271 -32.52 0.76 -37.04
N ASP A 272 -32.09 0.88 -38.31
CA ASP A 272 -31.54 -0.25 -39.07
C ASP A 272 -30.21 -0.77 -38.52
N GLU A 273 -29.44 0.08 -37.82
CA GLU A 273 -28.20 -0.34 -37.15
C GLU A 273 -28.46 -1.18 -35.89
N GLY A 274 -29.68 -1.18 -35.39
CA GLY A 274 -30.00 -1.77 -34.08
C GLY A 274 -29.97 -0.73 -32.96
N ALA A 275 -30.51 -1.15 -31.82
CA ALA A 275 -30.68 -0.26 -30.69
C ALA A 275 -29.37 -0.12 -29.91
N PHE A 276 -29.07 1.05 -29.40
CA PHE A 276 -28.05 1.23 -28.39
C PHE A 276 -28.45 0.61 -27.05
N ALA A 277 -29.71 0.81 -26.67
CA ALA A 277 -30.29 0.24 -25.46
C ALA A 277 -31.61 -0.44 -25.77
N ALA A 278 -31.85 -1.60 -25.16
CA ALA A 278 -33.03 -2.42 -25.40
C ALA A 278 -33.51 -3.13 -24.12
N ILE A 279 -34.72 -3.68 -24.20
CA ILE A 279 -35.33 -4.49 -23.14
C ILE A 279 -35.89 -5.80 -23.70
N SER A 280 -36.03 -6.80 -22.83
CA SER A 280 -36.58 -8.10 -23.16
C SER A 280 -37.50 -8.65 -22.06
N LYS A 281 -38.50 -9.48 -22.43
CA LYS A 281 -39.30 -10.32 -21.53
C LYS A 281 -38.93 -11.79 -21.67
N VAL A 282 -38.72 -12.47 -20.55
CA VAL A 282 -38.49 -13.91 -20.52
C VAL A 282 -39.26 -14.54 -19.37
N GLY A 283 -40.31 -15.30 -19.70
CA GLY A 283 -41.21 -15.87 -18.70
C GLY A 283 -41.82 -14.76 -17.83
N LYS A 284 -41.65 -14.87 -16.51
CA LYS A 284 -42.14 -13.85 -15.56
C LYS A 284 -41.20 -12.67 -15.43
N GLY A 285 -39.89 -12.89 -15.59
CA GLY A 285 -38.86 -11.86 -15.46
C GLY A 285 -38.64 -11.08 -16.74
N LYS A 286 -37.52 -10.38 -16.78
CA LYS A 286 -37.14 -9.48 -17.88
C LYS A 286 -35.66 -9.14 -17.87
N ALA A 287 -35.19 -8.48 -18.92
CA ALA A 287 -33.83 -7.96 -18.97
C ALA A 287 -33.74 -6.61 -19.66
N ALA A 288 -32.69 -5.87 -19.38
CA ALA A 288 -32.29 -4.67 -20.10
C ALA A 288 -30.84 -4.80 -20.59
N PHE A 289 -30.50 -4.00 -21.59
CA PHE A 289 -29.27 -4.09 -22.34
C PHE A 289 -28.80 -2.70 -22.74
N ILE A 290 -27.50 -2.44 -22.63
CA ILE A 290 -26.84 -1.25 -23.19
C ILE A 290 -25.54 -1.70 -23.87
N GLY A 291 -25.25 -1.15 -25.05
CA GLY A 291 -24.12 -1.57 -25.89
C GLY A 291 -22.77 -0.93 -25.56
N ASP A 292 -22.70 -0.12 -24.51
CA ASP A 292 -21.51 0.60 -24.07
C ASP A 292 -21.53 0.74 -22.54
N SER A 293 -20.39 0.50 -21.91
CA SER A 293 -20.21 0.61 -20.46
C SER A 293 -19.86 2.04 -20.04
N SER A 294 -19.30 2.85 -20.94
CA SER A 294 -18.85 4.23 -20.68
C SER A 294 -19.93 5.12 -20.03
N PRO A 295 -21.22 5.09 -20.44
CA PRO A 295 -22.29 5.87 -19.79
C PRO A 295 -22.55 5.50 -18.33
N VAL A 296 -22.10 4.32 -17.90
CA VAL A 296 -22.28 3.81 -16.54
C VAL A 296 -21.07 4.15 -15.66
N GLU A 297 -19.92 4.42 -16.28
CA GLU A 297 -18.65 4.61 -15.57
C GLU A 297 -18.58 5.93 -14.78
N ASP A 298 -17.79 5.89 -13.71
CA ASP A 298 -17.32 7.04 -12.95
C ASP A 298 -15.78 6.95 -12.75
N PRO A 299 -15.10 8.04 -12.33
CA PRO A 299 -13.64 8.08 -12.20
C PRO A 299 -13.09 7.47 -10.90
N THR A 300 -13.71 6.41 -10.34
CA THR A 300 -13.31 5.81 -9.05
C THR A 300 -12.63 4.44 -9.17
N THR A 301 -11.60 4.32 -10.00
CA THR A 301 -10.83 3.07 -10.09
C THR A 301 -10.19 2.66 -8.75
N LYS A 302 -10.24 1.36 -8.44
CA LYS A 302 -9.85 0.77 -7.16
C LYS A 302 -8.62 -0.13 -7.27
N TYR A 303 -8.51 -0.91 -8.34
CA TYR A 303 -7.44 -1.90 -8.51
C TYR A 303 -6.46 -1.50 -9.60
N LEU A 304 -5.25 -2.06 -9.55
CA LEU A 304 -4.30 -1.99 -10.67
C LEU A 304 -4.65 -3.03 -11.74
N ARG A 305 -4.16 -2.84 -12.95
CA ARG A 305 -4.33 -3.81 -14.04
C ARG A 305 -3.67 -5.15 -13.69
N GLU A 306 -4.37 -6.25 -13.92
CA GLU A 306 -3.86 -7.60 -13.64
C GLU A 306 -2.70 -8.04 -14.54
N ASP A 307 -2.61 -7.51 -15.76
CA ASP A 307 -1.61 -7.90 -16.75
C ASP A 307 -0.22 -7.28 -16.48
N ASN A 308 -0.18 -6.05 -15.95
CA ASN A 308 1.06 -5.28 -15.85
C ASN A 308 1.18 -4.38 -14.61
N GLY A 309 0.15 -4.29 -13.75
CA GLY A 309 0.16 -3.46 -12.54
C GLY A 309 0.05 -1.95 -12.81
N GLY A 310 -0.32 -1.57 -14.02
CA GLY A 310 -0.58 -0.18 -14.38
C GLY A 310 -1.82 0.37 -13.68
N THR A 311 -1.86 1.69 -13.51
CA THR A 311 -3.05 2.38 -13.00
C THR A 311 -4.18 2.33 -14.03
N LYS A 312 -5.41 2.25 -13.53
CA LYS A 312 -6.63 2.29 -14.33
C LYS A 312 -7.16 3.72 -14.43
N THR A 313 -7.84 4.02 -15.52
CA THR A 313 -8.46 5.34 -15.73
C THR A 313 -9.78 5.12 -16.46
N THR A 314 -10.82 5.66 -15.86
CA THR A 314 -12.20 5.67 -16.34
C THR A 314 -12.66 7.10 -16.54
N TYR A 315 -13.84 7.26 -17.12
CA TYR A 315 -14.48 8.55 -17.37
C TYR A 315 -15.69 8.74 -16.46
N ASP A 316 -16.14 9.97 -16.31
CA ASP A 316 -17.38 10.30 -15.58
C ASP A 316 -18.56 10.32 -16.55
N GLY A 317 -18.93 9.16 -17.08
CA GLY A 317 -20.05 9.05 -17.99
C GLY A 317 -21.39 9.17 -17.26
N PHE A 318 -21.49 8.58 -16.07
CA PHE A 318 -22.74 8.54 -15.33
C PHE A 318 -23.28 9.94 -14.97
N LEU A 319 -22.42 10.86 -14.47
CA LEU A 319 -22.83 12.21 -14.06
C LEU A 319 -22.32 13.32 -14.99
N GLY A 320 -21.24 13.08 -15.74
CA GLY A 320 -20.57 14.12 -16.53
C GLY A 320 -21.22 14.38 -17.89
N GLU A 321 -21.99 13.43 -18.40
CA GLU A 321 -22.36 13.34 -19.81
C GLU A 321 -23.85 12.96 -20.00
N GLY A 322 -24.45 13.47 -21.07
CA GLY A 322 -25.82 13.19 -21.48
C GLY A 322 -26.87 13.23 -20.36
N GLN A 323 -27.80 12.27 -20.40
CA GLN A 323 -28.79 12.00 -19.35
C GLN A 323 -28.67 10.54 -18.88
N ASP A 324 -27.43 10.05 -18.82
CA ASP A 324 -27.11 8.63 -18.62
C ASP A 324 -27.56 8.15 -17.24
N ALA A 325 -27.25 8.91 -16.18
CA ALA A 325 -27.77 8.64 -14.84
C ALA A 325 -29.30 8.51 -14.78
N VAL A 326 -30.04 9.34 -15.53
CA VAL A 326 -31.51 9.30 -15.56
C VAL A 326 -31.98 8.01 -16.24
N PHE A 327 -31.42 7.70 -17.42
CA PHE A 327 -31.77 6.50 -18.17
C PHE A 327 -31.47 5.22 -17.40
N LEU A 328 -30.26 5.11 -16.83
CA LEU A 328 -29.80 3.94 -16.08
C LEU A 328 -30.60 3.73 -14.79
N THR A 329 -30.89 4.81 -14.06
CA THR A 329 -31.72 4.75 -12.85
C THR A 329 -33.15 4.32 -13.17
N ASN A 330 -33.77 4.89 -14.21
CA ASN A 330 -35.10 4.48 -14.66
C ASN A 330 -35.13 3.02 -15.12
N THR A 331 -34.09 2.57 -15.82
CA THR A 331 -33.94 1.18 -16.26
C THR A 331 -33.94 0.23 -15.07
N VAL A 332 -33.15 0.51 -14.02
CA VAL A 332 -33.11 -0.34 -12.82
C VAL A 332 -34.44 -0.34 -12.07
N LYS A 333 -35.11 0.81 -11.96
CA LYS A 333 -36.45 0.90 -11.34
C LYS A 333 -37.45 0.04 -12.07
N TRP A 334 -37.47 0.12 -13.40
CA TRP A 334 -38.29 -0.77 -14.21
C TRP A 334 -37.92 -2.23 -13.96
N LEU A 335 -36.64 -2.61 -14.04
CA LEU A 335 -36.18 -3.99 -13.80
C LEU A 335 -36.61 -4.54 -12.42
N ALA A 336 -36.61 -3.71 -11.39
CA ALA A 336 -36.93 -4.09 -10.01
C ALA A 336 -38.45 -4.22 -9.73
N ASP A 337 -39.29 -3.73 -10.63
CA ASP A 337 -40.74 -3.83 -10.55
C ASP A 337 -41.25 -5.03 -11.34
N GLN A 338 -42.14 -5.83 -10.75
CA GLN A 338 -42.70 -7.01 -11.41
C GLN A 338 -43.99 -6.68 -12.13
N GLU A 339 -44.13 -7.16 -13.37
CA GLU A 339 -45.38 -7.09 -14.13
C GLU A 339 -46.01 -8.48 -14.34
N ASP A 340 -47.25 -8.49 -14.85
CA ASP A 340 -48.04 -9.70 -15.08
C ASP A 340 -48.04 -10.19 -16.53
N TYR A 341 -47.40 -9.46 -17.44
CA TYR A 341 -47.29 -9.82 -18.85
C TYR A 341 -45.97 -10.56 -19.14
N THR A 342 -45.97 -11.33 -20.23
CA THR A 342 -44.83 -12.15 -20.66
C THR A 342 -44.36 -11.82 -22.08
N SER A 343 -44.99 -10.85 -22.74
CA SER A 343 -44.61 -10.32 -24.05
C SER A 343 -44.95 -8.82 -24.13
N PHE A 344 -44.36 -8.13 -25.09
CA PHE A 344 -44.63 -6.70 -25.35
C PHE A 344 -45.82 -6.47 -26.28
N ASP A 345 -46.33 -7.52 -26.93
CA ASP A 345 -47.49 -7.43 -27.83
C ASP A 345 -48.72 -6.88 -27.10
N GLY A 346 -49.35 -5.87 -27.71
CA GLY A 346 -50.48 -5.14 -27.14
C GLY A 346 -50.16 -4.30 -25.89
N LYS A 347 -48.89 -4.16 -25.50
CA LYS A 347 -48.45 -3.30 -24.38
C LYS A 347 -47.76 -2.02 -24.86
N VAL A 348 -46.95 -2.16 -25.90
CA VAL A 348 -46.20 -1.10 -26.56
C VAL A 348 -46.15 -1.37 -28.07
N THR A 349 -45.72 -0.38 -28.84
CA THR A 349 -45.41 -0.54 -30.26
C THR A 349 -44.19 -1.44 -30.39
N LEU A 350 -44.33 -2.56 -31.09
CA LEU A 350 -43.22 -3.49 -31.28
C LEU A 350 -42.14 -2.86 -32.16
N SER A 351 -40.88 -3.14 -31.85
CA SER A 351 -39.76 -2.81 -32.74
C SER A 351 -39.86 -3.63 -34.03
N GLU A 352 -39.22 -3.16 -35.10
CA GLU A 352 -38.94 -4.02 -36.25
C GLU A 352 -37.76 -4.94 -35.94
N LYS A 353 -37.66 -6.05 -36.67
CA LYS A 353 -36.45 -6.88 -36.61
C LYS A 353 -35.29 -6.10 -37.20
N THR A 354 -34.16 -6.09 -36.51
CA THR A 354 -32.95 -5.47 -37.02
C THR A 354 -32.46 -6.25 -38.25
N PRO A 355 -32.11 -5.57 -39.36
CA PRO A 355 -31.39 -6.20 -40.47
C PRO A 355 -30.09 -6.83 -39.98
N LEU A 356 -29.84 -8.08 -40.34
CA LEU A 356 -28.66 -8.82 -39.91
C LEU A 356 -27.80 -9.20 -41.11
N LYS A 357 -26.47 -9.12 -40.94
CA LYS A 357 -25.52 -9.76 -41.86
C LYS A 357 -25.64 -11.29 -41.74
N ASP A 358 -25.11 -12.01 -42.74
CA ASP A 358 -25.16 -13.48 -42.76
C ASP A 358 -24.48 -14.10 -41.53
N PHE A 359 -23.36 -13.51 -41.08
CA PHE A 359 -22.62 -13.98 -39.91
C PHE A 359 -23.30 -13.67 -38.57
N GLU A 360 -24.20 -12.67 -38.53
CA GLU A 360 -25.01 -12.36 -37.35
C GLU A 360 -26.23 -13.27 -37.28
N SER A 361 -26.83 -13.57 -38.44
CA SER A 361 -27.97 -14.49 -38.57
C SER A 361 -27.59 -15.95 -38.35
N ASN A 362 -26.36 -16.31 -38.72
CA ASN A 362 -25.79 -17.63 -38.48
C ASN A 362 -24.37 -17.47 -37.91
N PRO A 363 -24.21 -17.46 -36.58
CA PRO A 363 -22.92 -17.31 -35.92
C PRO A 363 -21.83 -18.31 -36.35
N ALA A 364 -22.22 -19.49 -36.86
CA ALA A 364 -21.27 -20.47 -37.39
C ALA A 364 -20.57 -20.01 -38.68
N LEU A 365 -21.13 -19.01 -39.39
CA LEU A 365 -20.50 -18.37 -40.55
C LEU A 365 -19.60 -17.20 -40.17
N SER A 366 -19.56 -16.82 -38.89
CA SER A 366 -18.71 -15.73 -38.44
C SER A 366 -17.23 -16.10 -38.59
N THR A 367 -16.43 -15.06 -38.82
CA THR A 367 -14.98 -15.13 -38.91
C THR A 367 -14.39 -14.08 -38.00
N GLU A 368 -13.23 -14.40 -37.45
CA GLU A 368 -12.32 -13.48 -36.78
C GLU A 368 -11.71 -12.56 -37.86
N PRO A 369 -12.08 -11.26 -37.94
CA PRO A 369 -11.64 -10.37 -39.01
C PRO A 369 -10.16 -10.03 -38.93
N GLU A 370 -9.67 -9.88 -37.70
CA GLU A 370 -8.28 -9.60 -37.35
C GLU A 370 -7.84 -10.56 -36.24
N LYS A 371 -6.54 -10.79 -36.11
CA LYS A 371 -6.02 -11.77 -35.15
C LYS A 371 -6.35 -11.37 -33.69
N GLU A 372 -6.88 -12.33 -32.94
CA GLU A 372 -7.18 -12.24 -31.52
C GLU A 372 -6.25 -13.12 -30.65
N PRO A 373 -5.95 -12.68 -29.41
CA PRO A 373 -6.26 -11.36 -28.87
C PRO A 373 -5.49 -10.28 -29.66
N TRP A 374 -6.04 -9.06 -29.69
CA TRP A 374 -5.52 -7.93 -30.47
C TRP A 374 -4.07 -7.56 -30.12
N SER A 375 -3.57 -8.02 -28.97
CA SER A 375 -2.14 -8.03 -28.65
C SER A 375 -1.76 -9.30 -27.88
N ASN A 376 -0.48 -9.68 -27.92
CA ASN A 376 -0.02 -10.82 -27.13
C ASN A 376 -0.02 -10.45 -25.63
N PRO A 377 -0.52 -11.34 -24.75
CA PRO A 377 -0.40 -11.18 -23.30
C PRO A 377 1.05 -10.90 -22.85
N PRO A 378 1.26 -10.00 -21.87
CA PRO A 378 2.58 -9.80 -21.26
C PRO A 378 3.22 -11.10 -20.79
N SER A 379 4.55 -11.17 -20.82
CA SER A 379 5.26 -12.38 -20.43
C SER A 379 4.98 -12.75 -18.96
N GLY A 380 4.49 -13.97 -18.74
CA GLY A 380 4.20 -14.49 -17.41
C GLY A 380 2.76 -14.28 -16.95
N TYR A 381 2.00 -13.37 -17.59
CA TYR A 381 0.59 -13.15 -17.30
C TYR A 381 -0.28 -14.23 -17.94
N LYS A 382 -1.23 -14.75 -17.16
CA LYS A 382 -2.25 -15.72 -17.57
C LYS A 382 -3.59 -15.29 -16.98
N TRP A 383 -4.51 -14.79 -17.80
CA TRP A 383 -5.83 -14.31 -17.37
C TRP A 383 -6.64 -15.33 -16.54
N TRP A 384 -6.38 -16.63 -16.73
CA TRP A 384 -7.06 -17.72 -16.03
C TRP A 384 -6.37 -18.19 -14.74
N ASP A 385 -5.26 -17.57 -14.35
CA ASP A 385 -4.46 -17.94 -13.17
C ASP A 385 -4.10 -16.68 -12.35
N PRO A 386 -4.89 -16.37 -11.29
CA PRO A 386 -4.66 -15.20 -10.44
C PRO A 386 -3.30 -15.16 -9.75
N THR A 387 -2.58 -16.30 -9.67
CA THR A 387 -1.21 -16.30 -9.12
C THR A 387 -0.21 -15.58 -10.02
N THR A 388 -0.58 -15.31 -11.27
CA THR A 388 0.20 -14.54 -12.24
C THR A 388 -0.11 -13.06 -12.25
N PHE A 389 -1.17 -12.63 -11.56
CA PHE A 389 -1.65 -11.27 -11.62
C PHE A 389 -0.71 -10.30 -10.95
N ALA A 390 -0.51 -9.14 -11.59
CA ALA A 390 0.38 -8.11 -11.11
C ALA A 390 0.00 -7.63 -9.71
N PRO A 391 0.97 -7.31 -8.84
CA PRO A 391 0.67 -6.87 -7.47
C PRO A 391 -0.28 -5.67 -7.42
N GLY A 392 -1.28 -5.72 -6.55
CA GLY A 392 -2.30 -4.66 -6.40
C GLY A 392 -3.51 -4.76 -7.33
N SER A 393 -3.54 -5.75 -8.23
CA SER A 393 -4.75 -6.09 -8.98
C SER A 393 -5.67 -6.98 -8.16
N TYR A 394 -6.98 -6.93 -8.45
CA TYR A 394 -7.97 -7.81 -7.83
C TYR A 394 -7.61 -9.28 -8.09
N GLY A 395 -7.63 -10.12 -7.05
CA GLY A 395 -7.22 -11.52 -7.14
C GLY A 395 -5.71 -11.76 -7.00
N SER A 396 -4.86 -10.72 -7.00
CA SER A 396 -3.42 -10.89 -6.79
C SER A 396 -3.11 -11.23 -5.33
N SER A 397 -2.21 -12.21 -5.14
CA SER A 397 -1.67 -12.53 -3.81
C SER A 397 -0.63 -11.51 -3.31
N SER A 398 -0.21 -10.58 -4.17
CA SER A 398 0.84 -9.60 -3.88
C SER A 398 0.28 -8.19 -3.76
N GLU A 399 0.74 -7.44 -2.77
CA GLU A 399 0.40 -6.02 -2.64
C GLU A 399 1.10 -5.17 -3.68
N ALA A 400 0.40 -4.15 -4.21
CA ALA A 400 1.07 -3.07 -4.91
C ALA A 400 2.13 -2.45 -4.00
N ALA A 401 3.30 -2.17 -4.57
CA ALA A 401 4.23 -1.29 -3.89
C ALA A 401 3.56 0.09 -3.70
N PRO A 402 3.67 0.72 -2.51
CA PRO A 402 3.05 2.01 -2.29
C PRO A 402 3.56 3.02 -3.32
N GLN A 403 2.64 3.81 -3.87
CA GLN A 403 2.98 4.84 -4.82
C GLN A 403 3.64 6.02 -4.09
N PRO A 404 4.78 6.53 -4.58
CA PRO A 404 5.43 7.67 -3.96
C PRO A 404 4.59 8.94 -4.11
N THR A 405 4.57 9.77 -3.07
CA THR A 405 4.22 11.19 -3.22
C THR A 405 5.48 11.95 -3.62
N TYR A 406 5.37 12.79 -4.66
CA TYR A 406 6.47 13.59 -5.20
C TYR A 406 6.43 15.03 -4.66
N ASP A 407 7.61 15.64 -4.54
CA ASP A 407 7.78 17.04 -4.17
C ASP A 407 9.06 17.60 -4.79
N PHE A 408 9.13 18.91 -5.07
CA PHE A 408 10.38 19.55 -5.47
C PHE A 408 10.88 20.52 -4.40
N VAL A 409 12.18 20.47 -4.15
CA VAL A 409 12.88 21.50 -3.37
C VAL A 409 13.75 22.30 -4.32
N HIS A 410 13.48 23.59 -4.41
CA HIS A 410 14.22 24.54 -5.23
C HIS A 410 14.12 25.96 -4.64
N GLN A 411 14.98 26.86 -5.10
CA GLN A 411 14.88 28.28 -4.77
C GLN A 411 13.56 28.88 -5.28
N LYS A 412 13.01 29.88 -4.58
CA LYS A 412 11.66 30.42 -4.85
C LYS A 412 11.47 30.95 -6.28
N VAL A 413 12.50 31.56 -6.85
CA VAL A 413 12.52 32.06 -8.24
C VAL A 413 13.67 31.37 -8.96
N LEU A 414 13.38 30.64 -10.03
CA LEU A 414 14.39 29.88 -10.77
C LEU A 414 15.21 30.81 -11.68
N PRO A 415 16.56 30.71 -11.68
CA PRO A 415 17.42 31.51 -12.55
C PRO A 415 17.12 31.29 -14.03
N ASN A 416 16.94 32.37 -14.81
CA ASN A 416 16.72 32.32 -16.26
C ASN A 416 17.84 32.95 -17.10
N ASN A 417 18.95 33.31 -16.46
CA ASN A 417 20.12 33.96 -17.08
C ASN A 417 21.15 32.97 -17.65
N GLY A 418 20.82 31.67 -17.69
CA GLY A 418 21.69 30.61 -18.19
C GLY A 418 22.66 30.03 -17.15
N SER A 419 22.63 30.53 -15.92
CA SER A 419 23.37 29.95 -14.80
C SER A 419 22.87 28.55 -14.46
N GLU A 420 23.79 27.70 -13.99
CA GLU A 420 23.45 26.39 -13.46
C GLU A 420 22.96 26.51 -12.02
N PHE A 421 21.88 25.82 -11.68
CA PHE A 421 21.36 25.71 -10.32
C PHE A 421 20.87 24.29 -10.06
N GLN A 422 20.57 24.00 -8.80
CA GLN A 422 20.09 22.69 -8.38
C GLN A 422 18.61 22.70 -8.05
N ILE A 423 17.95 21.60 -8.38
CA ILE A 423 16.63 21.23 -7.87
C ILE A 423 16.73 19.82 -7.27
N ARG A 424 15.93 19.54 -6.24
CA ARG A 424 15.80 18.21 -5.66
C ARG A 424 14.40 17.68 -5.91
N LEU A 425 14.31 16.47 -6.46
CA LEU A 425 13.08 15.69 -6.46
C LEU A 425 13.05 14.83 -5.19
N GLU A 426 12.04 14.99 -4.34
CA GLU A 426 11.79 14.15 -3.16
C GLU A 426 10.65 13.16 -3.44
N LEU A 427 10.78 11.94 -2.91
CA LEU A 427 9.77 10.90 -2.92
C LEU A 427 9.53 10.46 -1.48
N LYS A 428 8.26 10.44 -1.06
CA LYS A 428 7.82 10.05 0.29
C LYS A 428 6.77 8.94 0.19
N GLY A 429 6.55 8.22 1.30
CA GLY A 429 5.53 7.16 1.39
C GLY A 429 5.95 5.82 0.80
N LEU A 430 7.22 5.65 0.46
CA LEU A 430 7.75 4.39 -0.08
C LEU A 430 7.93 3.34 1.03
N ASN A 431 7.92 2.06 0.65
CA ASN A 431 8.43 1.01 1.54
C ASN A 431 9.95 1.17 1.73
N PRO A 432 10.50 0.78 2.90
CA PRO A 432 11.93 0.79 3.12
C PRO A 432 12.68 0.04 2.02
N LYS A 433 13.70 0.67 1.43
CA LYS A 433 14.49 0.14 0.29
C LYS A 433 13.73 -0.07 -1.03
N GLN A 434 12.47 0.37 -1.13
CA GLN A 434 11.75 0.36 -2.40
C GLN A 434 12.49 1.23 -3.41
N THR A 435 12.60 0.76 -4.66
CA THR A 435 13.25 1.49 -5.74
C THR A 435 12.19 1.93 -6.75
N VAL A 436 12.19 3.23 -7.06
CA VAL A 436 11.36 3.84 -8.10
C VAL A 436 12.26 4.10 -9.30
N SER A 437 11.90 3.53 -10.45
CA SER A 437 12.70 3.56 -11.68
C SER A 437 12.01 4.32 -12.81
N ASN A 438 12.75 4.55 -13.89
CA ASN A 438 12.27 5.20 -15.11
C ASN A 438 11.75 6.62 -14.86
N LEU A 439 12.38 7.34 -13.93
CA LEU A 439 12.06 8.73 -13.62
C LEU A 439 12.72 9.68 -14.61
N LYS A 440 11.99 10.71 -15.03
CA LYS A 440 12.50 11.86 -15.79
C LYS A 440 11.96 13.15 -15.18
N VAL A 441 12.74 14.22 -15.23
CA VAL A 441 12.30 15.56 -14.83
C VAL A 441 12.41 16.52 -16.01
N GLY A 442 11.40 17.36 -16.20
CA GLY A 442 11.35 18.39 -17.24
C GLY A 442 11.00 19.76 -16.66
N LEU A 443 11.41 20.82 -17.36
CA LEU A 443 11.06 22.22 -17.05
C LEU A 443 10.60 22.91 -18.35
N TYR A 444 9.35 23.36 -18.39
CA TYR A 444 8.72 23.87 -19.62
C TYR A 444 7.85 25.10 -19.36
N LEU A 445 7.65 25.91 -20.40
CA LEU A 445 6.72 27.04 -20.34
C LEU A 445 5.28 26.55 -20.35
N THR A 446 4.45 27.13 -19.48
CA THR A 446 3.02 26.81 -19.42
C THR A 446 2.31 27.17 -20.73
N GLN A 447 2.70 28.29 -21.34
CA GLN A 447 2.22 28.67 -22.67
C GLN A 447 3.02 27.93 -23.75
N GLY A 448 2.33 27.10 -24.54
CA GLY A 448 2.91 26.41 -25.70
C GLY A 448 3.78 25.19 -25.38
N GLY A 449 4.01 24.86 -24.11
CA GLY A 449 4.63 23.59 -23.71
C GLY A 449 6.12 23.44 -24.05
N ALA A 450 6.79 24.51 -24.47
CA ALA A 450 8.19 24.45 -24.91
C ALA A 450 9.11 24.08 -23.74
N GLN A 451 9.93 23.04 -23.92
CA GLN A 451 10.97 22.65 -22.96
C GLN A 451 12.07 23.72 -22.91
N ILE A 452 12.40 24.17 -21.70
CA ILE A 452 13.37 25.23 -21.45
C ILE A 452 14.47 24.81 -20.47
N GLY A 453 14.28 23.73 -19.70
CA GLY A 453 15.31 23.17 -18.85
C GLY A 453 16.31 22.33 -19.63
N GLN A 454 17.59 22.57 -19.41
CA GLN A 454 18.70 21.76 -19.87
C GLN A 454 19.36 21.11 -18.66
N PHE A 455 19.15 19.82 -18.47
CA PHE A 455 19.68 19.05 -17.35
C PHE A 455 21.11 18.56 -17.62
N GLU A 456 21.82 18.17 -16.56
CA GLU A 456 23.17 17.63 -16.65
C GLU A 456 23.31 16.54 -17.73
N GLY A 457 24.34 16.66 -18.58
CA GLY A 457 24.60 15.74 -19.69
C GLY A 457 23.78 16.00 -20.97
N ALA A 458 22.78 16.88 -20.95
CA ALA A 458 22.00 17.24 -22.13
C ALA A 458 22.68 18.34 -22.97
N THR A 459 22.58 18.24 -24.30
CA THR A 459 23.11 19.24 -25.26
C THR A 459 22.09 20.32 -25.65
N ALA A 460 20.81 20.12 -25.33
CA ALA A 460 19.71 21.02 -25.61
C ALA A 460 18.63 20.91 -24.53
N PRO A 461 17.70 21.89 -24.43
CA PRO A 461 16.57 21.80 -23.51
C PRO A 461 15.68 20.57 -23.78
N GLY A 462 15.25 19.92 -22.71
CA GLY A 462 14.47 18.69 -22.73
C GLY A 462 14.29 18.09 -21.34
N TYR A 463 13.76 16.87 -21.28
CA TYR A 463 13.76 16.11 -20.04
C TYR A 463 15.18 15.67 -19.66
N SER A 464 15.40 15.42 -18.37
CA SER A 464 16.58 14.72 -17.87
C SER A 464 16.73 13.34 -18.51
N GLY A 465 17.94 12.77 -18.40
CA GLY A 465 18.12 11.33 -18.58
C GLY A 465 17.26 10.53 -17.59
N GLU A 466 17.00 9.26 -17.92
CA GLU A 466 16.29 8.34 -17.00
C GLU A 466 17.14 8.06 -15.77
N PHE A 467 16.50 8.04 -14.60
CA PHE A 467 17.14 7.66 -13.35
C PHE A 467 16.19 6.86 -12.45
N SER A 468 16.79 6.29 -11.41
CA SER A 468 16.07 5.61 -10.33
C SER A 468 16.50 6.17 -8.98
N VAL A 469 15.63 6.06 -7.99
CA VAL A 469 15.91 6.38 -6.58
C VAL A 469 15.47 5.22 -5.69
N THR A 470 16.22 4.99 -4.61
CA THR A 470 15.92 3.94 -3.63
C THR A 470 15.65 4.58 -2.28
N ALA A 471 14.52 4.21 -1.67
CA ALA A 471 14.11 4.75 -0.38
C ALA A 471 15.04 4.29 0.76
N ASP A 472 15.24 5.17 1.73
CA ASP A 472 15.90 4.86 2.99
C ASP A 472 15.00 3.98 3.89
N SER A 473 15.41 3.79 5.16
CA SER A 473 14.65 2.99 6.12
C SER A 473 13.30 3.59 6.52
N ASN A 474 13.06 4.87 6.22
CA ASN A 474 11.85 5.60 6.56
C ASN A 474 10.91 5.76 5.36
N GLY A 475 11.25 5.20 4.19
CA GLY A 475 10.45 5.36 3.00
C GLY A 475 10.64 6.70 2.28
N TYR A 476 11.75 7.37 2.54
CA TYR A 476 12.12 8.63 1.90
C TYR A 476 13.24 8.41 0.88
N ALA A 477 13.11 8.98 -0.31
CA ALA A 477 14.14 8.98 -1.35
C ALA A 477 14.26 10.38 -1.96
N TYR A 478 15.41 10.73 -2.51
CA TYR A 478 15.55 11.98 -3.26
C TYR A 478 16.61 11.89 -4.37
N LYS A 479 16.55 12.83 -5.32
CA LYS A 479 17.58 13.04 -6.33
C LYS A 479 17.80 14.53 -6.57
N ASP A 480 19.05 14.97 -6.42
CA ASP A 480 19.47 16.31 -6.81
C ASP A 480 19.83 16.30 -8.30
N LEU A 481 19.36 17.32 -9.02
CA LEU A 481 19.51 17.50 -10.45
C LEU A 481 20.06 18.89 -10.73
N ASN A 482 21.16 18.96 -11.48
CA ASN A 482 21.67 20.23 -12.01
C ASN A 482 20.90 20.60 -13.28
N VAL A 483 20.47 21.86 -13.37
CA VAL A 483 19.67 22.37 -14.48
C VAL A 483 20.09 23.80 -14.86
N LYS A 484 20.00 24.10 -16.16
CA LYS A 484 20.09 25.45 -16.73
C LYS A 484 18.77 25.78 -17.42
N VAL A 485 18.31 27.01 -17.28
CA VAL A 485 17.19 27.51 -18.10
C VAL A 485 17.73 28.13 -19.37
N LYS A 486 17.12 27.79 -20.52
CA LYS A 486 17.41 28.40 -21.81
C LYS A 486 17.37 29.93 -21.69
N PRO A 487 18.47 30.65 -21.99
CA PRO A 487 18.51 32.10 -21.87
C PRO A 487 17.39 32.79 -22.65
N GLY A 488 16.78 33.82 -22.04
CA GLY A 488 15.67 34.58 -22.62
C GLY A 488 14.28 33.96 -22.43
N SER A 489 14.17 32.81 -21.75
CA SER A 489 12.88 32.25 -21.34
C SER A 489 12.21 33.12 -20.29
N THR A 490 10.97 33.53 -20.52
CA THR A 490 10.18 34.39 -19.62
C THR A 490 8.74 33.87 -19.51
N GLY A 491 8.04 34.22 -18.43
CA GLY A 491 6.66 33.80 -18.17
C GLY A 491 6.54 32.64 -17.17
N ALA A 492 5.31 32.16 -16.98
CA ALA A 492 5.01 31.04 -16.10
C ALA A 492 5.58 29.73 -16.66
N ALA A 493 6.17 28.92 -15.79
CA ALA A 493 6.78 27.64 -16.14
C ALA A 493 6.33 26.55 -15.18
N ARG A 494 6.62 25.31 -15.53
CA ARG A 494 6.28 24.12 -14.74
C ARG A 494 7.44 23.16 -14.67
N LEU A 495 7.72 22.64 -13.47
CA LEU A 495 8.49 21.42 -13.28
C LEU A 495 7.57 20.22 -13.42
N ARG A 496 8.05 19.14 -14.03
CA ARG A 496 7.28 17.90 -14.17
C ARG A 496 8.15 16.68 -13.94
N VAL A 497 7.60 15.72 -13.19
CA VAL A 497 8.11 14.37 -13.07
C VAL A 497 7.34 13.48 -14.04
N LYS A 498 8.07 12.62 -14.76
CA LYS A 498 7.49 11.46 -15.44
C LYS A 498 8.02 10.19 -14.82
N GLN A 499 7.18 9.17 -14.71
CA GLN A 499 7.56 7.81 -14.33
C GLN A 499 7.09 6.86 -15.43
N ALA A 500 8.01 6.05 -15.99
CA ALA A 500 7.70 5.09 -17.05
C ALA A 500 7.03 5.67 -18.33
N GLY A 501 7.04 7.01 -18.49
CA GLY A 501 6.44 7.71 -19.64
C GLY A 501 5.28 8.63 -19.25
N ASP A 502 4.57 8.29 -18.18
CA ASP A 502 3.39 8.98 -17.69
C ASP A 502 3.74 10.21 -16.86
N ASN A 503 2.83 11.20 -16.82
CA ASN A 503 3.01 12.39 -16.00
C ASN A 503 2.70 12.03 -14.53
N ALA A 504 3.73 11.93 -13.70
CA ALA A 504 3.57 11.52 -12.30
C ALA A 504 3.27 12.71 -11.36
N PHE A 505 3.89 13.87 -11.62
CA PHE A 505 3.71 15.07 -10.81
C PHE A 505 4.05 16.33 -11.62
N THR A 506 3.40 17.45 -11.33
CA THR A 506 3.70 18.75 -11.96
C THR A 506 3.49 19.87 -10.95
N GLU A 507 4.43 20.81 -10.92
CA GLU A 507 4.42 21.98 -10.04
C GLU A 507 4.63 23.26 -10.86
N ASP A 508 3.87 24.31 -10.55
CA ASP A 508 4.05 25.64 -11.14
C ASP A 508 5.26 26.35 -10.50
N VAL A 509 6.13 26.92 -11.34
CA VAL A 509 7.34 27.63 -10.90
C VAL A 509 7.46 29.00 -11.58
N THR A 510 8.20 29.91 -10.94
CA THR A 510 8.47 31.26 -11.46
C THR A 510 9.91 31.38 -11.93
N LEU A 511 10.12 32.01 -13.09
CA LEU A 511 11.44 32.30 -13.64
C LEU A 511 11.84 33.76 -13.38
N GLY A 512 13.13 34.02 -13.16
CA GLY A 512 13.65 35.37 -13.02
C GLY A 512 15.17 35.47 -13.17
N ASP A 513 15.65 36.69 -13.39
CA ASP A 513 17.09 36.98 -13.43
C ASP A 513 17.61 37.13 -12.00
N VAL A 514 18.01 36.00 -11.43
CA VAL A 514 18.53 35.87 -10.06
C VAL A 514 19.74 34.94 -10.05
N ASP A 515 20.61 35.11 -9.06
CA ASP A 515 21.73 34.20 -8.85
C ASP A 515 21.25 32.83 -8.30
N PRO A 516 21.95 31.72 -8.61
CA PRO A 516 21.67 30.42 -8.00
C PRO A 516 21.87 30.42 -6.49
N GLU A 517 20.92 29.81 -5.76
CA GLU A 517 21.03 29.54 -4.33
C GLU A 517 21.29 28.04 -4.08
N PRO A 518 22.08 27.69 -3.05
CA PRO A 518 22.27 26.28 -2.68
C PRO A 518 20.98 25.67 -2.13
N LEU A 519 20.75 24.39 -2.41
CA LEU A 519 19.64 23.64 -1.81
C LEU A 519 19.83 23.47 -0.29
N PRO A 520 18.75 23.41 0.50
CA PRO A 520 18.84 23.01 1.90
C PRO A 520 19.28 21.54 2.04
N ASP A 521 19.78 21.17 3.22
CA ASP A 521 20.12 19.77 3.57
C ASP A 521 18.92 18.84 3.33
N SER A 522 19.17 17.61 2.88
CA SER A 522 18.12 16.60 2.68
C SER A 522 17.66 16.02 4.02
N GLY A 523 16.35 15.95 4.24
CA GLY A 523 15.73 15.35 5.43
C GLY A 523 14.89 16.33 6.26
N PRO A 524 14.30 15.86 7.37
CA PRO A 524 13.47 16.70 8.24
C PRO A 524 14.28 17.85 8.81
N THR A 525 13.65 19.02 8.99
CA THR A 525 14.24 20.13 9.72
C THR A 525 14.64 19.63 11.11
N LEU A 526 15.95 19.61 11.39
CA LEU A 526 16.46 19.14 12.66
C LEU A 526 16.15 20.21 13.73
N PRO A 527 15.71 19.81 14.93
CA PRO A 527 15.51 20.74 16.02
C PRO A 527 16.82 21.44 16.41
N ASP A 528 16.70 22.62 17.02
CA ASP A 528 17.85 23.31 17.58
C ASP A 528 18.53 22.48 18.68
N LEU A 529 19.83 22.70 18.88
CA LEU A 529 20.59 22.06 19.94
C LEU A 529 19.98 22.38 21.31
N SER A 530 19.70 21.33 22.09
CA SER A 530 19.15 21.42 23.44
C SER A 530 20.02 20.66 24.45
N PRO A 531 20.07 21.10 25.73
CA PRO A 531 20.74 20.34 26.78
C PRO A 531 20.07 18.98 27.02
N ILE A 532 20.85 17.95 27.39
CA ILE A 532 20.35 16.59 27.57
C ILE A 532 19.24 16.54 28.63
N GLY A 533 19.34 17.33 29.71
CA GLY A 533 18.28 17.42 30.73
C GLY A 533 16.93 17.92 30.17
N GLN A 534 16.97 18.83 29.20
CA GLN A 534 15.77 19.31 28.50
C GLN A 534 15.25 18.27 27.52
N ALA A 535 16.14 17.63 26.74
CA ALA A 535 15.78 16.57 25.81
C ALA A 535 15.07 15.39 26.52
N ARG A 536 15.57 14.98 27.69
CA ARG A 536 14.95 13.95 28.54
C ARG A 536 13.51 14.27 28.95
N SER A 537 13.16 15.55 29.03
CA SER A 537 11.83 16.02 29.46
C SER A 537 10.82 16.10 28.30
N GLN A 538 11.24 15.86 27.06
CA GLN A 538 10.34 15.82 25.92
C GLN A 538 9.41 14.60 25.95
N SER A 539 8.31 14.67 25.20
CA SER A 539 7.43 13.52 25.01
C SER A 539 8.12 12.44 24.16
N ASP A 540 7.78 11.17 24.39
CA ASP A 540 8.25 10.09 23.51
C ASP A 540 7.77 10.35 22.07
N GLY A 541 8.60 10.05 21.07
CA GLY A 541 8.32 10.35 19.66
C GLY A 541 8.85 11.69 19.14
N GLN A 542 9.31 12.58 20.04
CA GLN A 542 9.86 13.88 19.63
C GLN A 542 11.32 13.75 19.18
N LEU A 543 11.66 14.41 18.08
CA LEU A 543 13.06 14.60 17.67
C LEU A 543 13.73 15.61 18.61
N VAL A 544 14.96 15.28 19.02
CA VAL A 544 15.81 16.16 19.81
C VAL A 544 17.21 16.16 19.24
N THR A 545 17.87 17.32 19.28
CA THR A 545 19.28 17.46 18.97
C THR A 545 20.03 17.76 20.27
N VAL A 546 20.99 16.92 20.61
CA VAL A 546 21.82 17.02 21.83
C VAL A 546 23.30 16.95 21.49
N GLU A 547 24.14 17.46 22.38
CA GLU A 547 25.59 17.33 22.32
C GLU A 547 26.11 16.89 23.69
N GLY A 548 27.04 15.93 23.72
CA GLY A 548 27.63 15.48 24.98
C GLY A 548 28.90 14.66 24.77
N VAL A 549 29.45 14.14 25.86
CA VAL A 549 30.62 13.26 25.88
C VAL A 549 30.16 11.81 26.09
N VAL A 550 30.69 10.88 25.30
CA VAL A 550 30.43 9.46 25.47
C VAL A 550 31.07 8.96 26.77
N THR A 551 30.27 8.44 27.71
CA THR A 551 30.72 8.05 29.06
C THR A 551 30.84 6.55 29.29
N SER A 552 30.54 5.73 28.28
CA SER A 552 30.70 4.27 28.29
C SER A 552 31.39 3.75 27.03
N ASN A 553 31.87 2.50 27.07
CA ASN A 553 32.21 1.77 25.85
C ASN A 553 30.94 1.48 25.04
N ILE A 554 31.08 1.39 23.72
CA ILE A 554 29.98 1.10 22.81
C ILE A 554 29.62 -0.39 22.89
N GLY A 555 28.34 -0.73 23.04
CA GLY A 555 27.83 -2.10 23.02
C GLY A 555 27.98 -2.90 24.32
N THR A 556 28.46 -2.28 25.41
CA THR A 556 28.71 -2.97 26.69
C THR A 556 27.46 -3.63 27.30
N TRP A 557 26.26 -3.14 27.02
CA TRP A 557 25.01 -3.67 27.60
C TRP A 557 24.00 -4.20 26.57
N GLY A 558 24.42 -4.45 25.33
CA GLY A 558 23.57 -4.98 24.25
C GLY A 558 23.32 -3.98 23.15
N GLY A 559 23.10 -4.48 21.93
CA GLY A 559 23.14 -3.65 20.72
C GLY A 559 24.51 -2.98 20.54
N LYS A 560 24.54 -1.86 19.83
CA LYS A 560 25.70 -0.96 19.71
C LYS A 560 25.47 0.32 20.51
N GLY A 561 24.69 0.28 21.59
CA GLY A 561 24.33 1.46 22.39
C GLY A 561 25.42 1.93 23.36
N PHE A 562 25.28 3.18 23.83
CA PHE A 562 26.23 3.86 24.72
C PHE A 562 25.57 4.94 25.56
N TYR A 563 26.26 5.50 26.56
CA TYR A 563 25.77 6.65 27.32
C TYR A 563 26.44 7.95 26.88
N LEU A 564 25.64 9.01 26.73
CA LEU A 564 26.06 10.37 26.42
C LEU A 564 25.73 11.28 27.59
N GLN A 565 26.64 12.18 27.98
CA GLN A 565 26.42 13.07 29.12
C GLN A 565 26.95 14.48 28.86
N ASP A 566 26.19 15.47 29.34
CA ASP A 566 26.57 16.87 29.44
C ASP A 566 26.42 17.36 30.90
N ASP A 567 26.57 18.66 31.14
CA ASP A 567 26.47 19.24 32.48
C ASP A 567 25.06 19.12 33.10
N THR A 568 24.04 18.95 32.26
CA THR A 568 22.63 18.95 32.64
C THR A 568 22.06 17.55 32.87
N GLY A 569 22.63 16.51 32.25
CA GLY A 569 22.07 15.16 32.31
C GLY A 569 22.89 14.13 31.53
N GLY A 570 22.56 12.86 31.74
CA GLY A 570 23.04 11.77 30.91
C GLY A 570 21.87 11.02 30.28
N ILE A 571 22.09 10.39 29.14
CA ILE A 571 21.06 9.68 28.39
C ILE A 571 21.66 8.46 27.69
N TYR A 572 20.91 7.36 27.68
CA TYR A 572 21.28 6.19 26.89
C TYR A 572 20.97 6.45 25.42
N VAL A 573 21.88 6.09 24.53
CA VAL A 573 21.70 6.16 23.08
C VAL A 573 21.66 4.73 22.57
N PHE A 574 20.49 4.31 22.09
CA PHE A 574 20.33 3.01 21.46
C PHE A 574 20.73 3.12 19.99
N GLU A 575 21.89 2.53 19.66
CA GLU A 575 22.40 2.46 18.30
C GLU A 575 22.45 1.00 17.82
N ASN A 576 22.10 0.77 16.55
CA ASN A 576 22.21 -0.52 15.88
C ASN A 576 23.03 -0.45 14.57
N THR A 577 23.82 0.62 14.41
CA THR A 577 24.69 0.91 13.25
C THR A 577 26.17 0.91 13.64
N ASP A 578 27.07 0.73 12.66
CA ASP A 578 28.53 0.76 12.91
C ASP A 578 29.07 2.20 13.04
N SER A 579 28.79 2.87 14.16
CA SER A 579 29.53 4.11 14.48
C SER A 579 30.96 3.79 14.95
N GLN A 580 31.91 4.63 14.55
CA GLN A 580 33.31 4.58 15.03
C GLN A 580 33.51 5.36 16.34
N LEU A 581 32.43 5.54 17.12
CA LEU A 581 32.48 6.28 18.38
C LEU A 581 33.22 5.47 19.45
N LYS A 582 33.84 6.17 20.40
CA LYS A 582 34.47 5.56 21.57
C LYS A 582 34.26 6.42 22.82
N LEU A 583 34.50 5.81 23.99
CA LEU A 583 34.57 6.50 25.27
C LEU A 583 35.43 7.77 25.16
N GLY A 584 34.89 8.90 25.61
CA GLY A 584 35.53 10.22 25.56
C GLY A 584 35.32 11.01 24.25
N ASP A 585 34.64 10.47 23.23
CA ASP A 585 34.30 11.26 22.05
C ASP A 585 33.21 12.30 22.38
N LYS A 586 33.34 13.51 21.82
CA LYS A 586 32.31 14.56 21.88
C LYS A 586 31.41 14.42 20.64
N VAL A 587 30.12 14.24 20.86
CA VAL A 587 29.17 13.85 19.82
C VAL A 587 27.97 14.79 19.81
N LYS A 588 27.61 15.29 18.63
CA LYS A 588 26.33 15.95 18.36
C LYS A 588 25.42 14.95 17.65
N LEU A 589 24.20 14.81 18.14
CA LEU A 589 23.28 13.73 17.82
C LEU A 589 21.87 14.29 17.65
N THR A 590 21.18 13.92 16.57
CA THR A 590 19.74 14.11 16.41
C THR A 590 19.04 12.77 16.33
N ALA A 591 18.07 12.54 17.20
CA ALA A 591 17.41 11.26 17.39
C ALA A 591 16.02 11.45 18.00
N GLU A 592 15.20 10.41 17.96
CA GLU A 592 13.92 10.36 18.63
C GLU A 592 14.13 10.10 20.13
N LYS A 593 13.49 10.91 20.99
CA LYS A 593 13.42 10.62 22.42
C LYS A 593 12.38 9.52 22.66
N THR A 594 12.75 8.51 23.43
CA THR A 594 11.84 7.42 23.81
C THR A 594 12.09 6.95 25.25
N THR A 595 11.21 6.07 25.73
CA THR A 595 11.35 5.40 27.03
C THR A 595 11.18 3.89 26.82
N TYR A 596 12.25 3.12 26.98
CA TYR A 596 12.24 1.68 26.76
C TYR A 596 12.74 0.92 28.00
N ASN A 597 11.99 -0.10 28.43
CA ASN A 597 12.23 -0.78 29.71
C ASN A 597 12.44 0.18 30.90
N ASP A 598 11.67 1.27 30.93
CA ASP A 598 11.75 2.35 31.92
C ASP A 598 13.06 3.16 31.95
N GLU A 599 13.94 2.98 30.95
CA GLU A 599 15.11 3.84 30.70
C GLU A 599 14.75 4.93 29.70
N VAL A 600 15.06 6.20 30.03
CA VAL A 600 14.97 7.30 29.07
C VAL A 600 16.15 7.21 28.13
N GLU A 601 15.86 7.07 26.82
CA GLU A 601 16.88 6.84 25.80
C GLU A 601 16.60 7.65 24.51
N LEU A 602 17.61 7.72 23.65
CA LEU A 602 17.50 8.22 22.28
C LEU A 602 17.64 7.04 21.31
N SER A 603 16.72 6.94 20.37
CA SER A 603 16.70 5.90 19.32
C SER A 603 16.39 6.52 17.95
N ASN A 604 16.32 5.71 16.89
CA ASN A 604 16.01 6.18 15.53
C ASN A 604 16.89 7.39 15.12
N ILE A 605 18.21 7.21 15.22
CA ILE A 605 19.19 8.27 14.97
C ILE A 605 19.03 8.80 13.53
N ILE A 606 18.78 10.10 13.41
CA ILE A 606 18.65 10.82 12.13
C ILE A 606 20.03 11.31 11.67
N LYS A 607 20.82 11.86 12.59
CA LYS A 607 22.16 12.39 12.31
C LYS A 607 23.06 12.24 13.53
N VAL A 608 24.30 11.81 13.31
CA VAL A 608 25.34 11.75 14.34
C VAL A 608 26.65 12.28 13.77
N THR A 609 27.25 13.25 14.45
CA THR A 609 28.54 13.84 14.09
C THR A 609 29.48 13.81 15.28
N LYS A 610 30.72 13.37 15.04
CA LYS A 610 31.79 13.49 16.01
C LYS A 610 32.42 14.87 15.90
N GLU A 611 32.23 15.68 16.93
CA GLU A 611 32.75 17.05 17.03
C GLU A 611 34.19 17.10 17.56
N GLY A 612 34.67 15.99 18.13
CA GLY A 612 36.04 15.86 18.63
C GLY A 612 36.16 14.86 19.78
N THR A 613 37.06 15.14 20.72
CA THR A 613 37.22 14.44 21.99
C THR A 613 36.93 15.40 23.15
N GLY A 614 36.26 14.93 24.19
CA GLY A 614 35.98 15.70 25.42
C GLY A 614 36.58 15.04 26.65
N GLU A 615 36.71 15.80 27.73
CA GLU A 615 37.04 15.24 29.04
C GLU A 615 35.85 14.43 29.57
N LEU A 616 36.12 13.31 30.24
CA LEU A 616 35.06 12.53 30.86
C LEU A 616 34.43 13.35 32.00
N PRO A 617 33.09 13.45 32.07
CA PRO A 617 32.42 14.14 33.18
C PRO A 617 32.82 13.56 34.53
N GLU A 618 33.12 14.42 35.50
CA GLU A 618 33.42 14.02 36.87
C GLU A 618 32.21 13.30 37.50
N PRO A 619 32.40 12.09 38.08
CA PRO A 619 31.30 11.36 38.71
C PRO A 619 30.67 12.14 39.87
N LYS A 620 29.33 12.24 39.88
CA LYS A 620 28.61 12.86 41.01
C LYS A 620 28.49 11.87 42.17
N VAL A 621 28.90 12.28 43.38
CA VAL A 621 28.72 11.46 44.58
C VAL A 621 27.22 11.33 44.90
N ALA A 622 26.74 10.10 45.09
CA ALA A 622 25.35 9.81 45.43
C ALA A 622 25.25 8.69 46.47
N THR A 623 24.14 8.64 47.21
CA THR A 623 23.87 7.55 48.15
C THR A 623 23.13 6.36 47.52
N THR A 624 22.43 6.58 46.41
CA THR A 624 21.70 5.55 45.67
C THR A 624 21.38 5.98 44.23
N VAL A 625 21.00 5.04 43.37
CA VAL A 625 20.50 5.33 42.02
C VAL A 625 19.00 5.65 42.11
N THR A 626 18.57 6.68 41.40
CA THR A 626 17.20 7.20 41.41
C THR A 626 16.80 7.65 40.00
N LYS A 627 15.55 8.09 39.84
CA LYS A 627 15.09 8.74 38.60
C LYS A 627 15.93 9.96 38.23
N ASP A 628 16.36 10.73 39.22
CA ASP A 628 16.95 12.06 39.02
C ASP A 628 18.40 12.00 38.53
N ASN A 629 19.09 10.87 38.75
CA ASN A 629 20.47 10.66 38.29
C ASN A 629 20.59 9.62 37.17
N GLN A 630 19.47 9.12 36.65
CA GLN A 630 19.46 8.18 35.52
C GLN A 630 20.22 8.74 34.31
N GLY A 631 21.06 7.90 33.71
CA GLY A 631 21.94 8.19 32.59
C GLY A 631 23.27 8.83 32.98
N GLN A 632 23.43 9.31 34.21
CA GLN A 632 24.64 10.02 34.65
C GLN A 632 25.68 9.07 35.27
N LEU A 633 26.94 9.45 35.14
CA LEU A 633 28.05 8.85 35.88
C LEU A 633 28.00 9.31 37.35
N ILE A 634 27.91 8.35 38.27
CA ILE A 634 27.86 8.59 39.71
C ILE A 634 28.84 7.73 40.48
N THR A 635 29.18 8.13 41.70
CA THR A 635 29.98 7.35 42.64
C THR A 635 29.21 7.08 43.93
N LEU A 636 29.11 5.81 44.30
CA LEU A 636 28.61 5.36 45.60
C LEU A 636 29.80 5.08 46.52
N GLU A 637 29.98 5.92 47.54
CA GLU A 637 31.08 5.77 48.49
C GLU A 637 30.74 4.86 49.66
N LYS A 638 31.76 4.13 50.16
CA LYS A 638 31.71 3.37 51.41
C LYS A 638 30.49 2.42 51.48
N VAL A 639 30.18 1.74 50.39
CA VAL A 639 29.05 0.79 50.35
C VAL A 639 29.47 -0.60 50.83
N LYS A 640 28.55 -1.31 51.48
CA LYS A 640 28.72 -2.73 51.81
C LYS A 640 28.14 -3.59 50.71
N ILE A 641 28.90 -4.59 50.25
CA ILE A 641 28.42 -5.59 49.30
C ILE A 641 27.52 -6.61 50.02
N LYS A 642 26.34 -6.86 49.46
CA LYS A 642 25.38 -7.90 49.88
C LYS A 642 24.85 -8.65 48.66
N ASN A 643 24.32 -9.85 48.88
CA ASN A 643 23.59 -10.62 47.86
C ASN A 643 24.35 -10.76 46.52
N LEU A 644 25.67 -11.04 46.58
CA LEU A 644 26.49 -11.23 45.39
C LEU A 644 26.15 -12.56 44.69
N GLU A 645 25.77 -12.47 43.43
CA GLU A 645 25.33 -13.61 42.62
C GLU A 645 25.79 -13.45 41.17
N GLN A 646 26.21 -14.57 40.55
CA GLN A 646 26.42 -14.64 39.11
C GLN A 646 25.09 -14.99 38.45
N VAL A 647 24.64 -14.16 37.50
CA VAL A 647 23.27 -14.22 36.96
C VAL A 647 23.19 -14.84 35.56
N ASP A 648 24.33 -15.14 34.93
CA ASP A 648 24.38 -15.89 33.67
C ASP A 648 25.67 -16.74 33.52
N SER A 649 25.71 -17.56 32.46
CA SER A 649 26.87 -18.38 32.12
C SER A 649 28.05 -17.60 31.51
N ASN A 650 27.83 -16.35 31.10
CA ASN A 650 28.83 -15.50 30.46
C ASN A 650 29.70 -14.73 31.47
N GLY A 651 29.34 -14.79 32.75
CA GLY A 651 30.08 -14.15 33.82
C GLY A 651 29.50 -12.81 34.26
N THR A 652 28.30 -12.45 33.80
CA THR A 652 27.56 -11.30 34.35
C THR A 652 27.18 -11.59 35.78
N PHE A 653 27.33 -10.60 36.66
CA PHE A 653 26.99 -10.74 38.07
C PHE A 653 26.33 -9.49 38.62
N GLU A 654 25.61 -9.70 39.71
CA GLU A 654 24.84 -8.68 40.40
C GLU A 654 25.10 -8.73 41.90
N PHE A 655 24.98 -7.58 42.55
CA PHE A 655 25.01 -7.49 44.01
C PHE A 655 24.30 -6.23 44.48
N ASP A 656 24.03 -6.17 45.77
CA ASP A 656 23.41 -5.02 46.43
C ASP A 656 24.51 -4.18 47.10
N ALA A 657 24.64 -2.92 46.67
CA ALA A 657 25.49 -1.91 47.30
C ALA A 657 24.69 -1.16 48.38
N LYS A 658 25.01 -1.40 49.65
CA LYS A 658 24.29 -0.83 50.78
C LYS A 658 25.01 0.36 51.41
N SER A 659 24.35 1.52 51.43
CA SER A 659 24.79 2.73 52.16
C SER A 659 23.71 3.14 53.16
N GLY A 660 23.97 2.91 54.45
CA GLY A 660 22.98 3.15 55.51
C GLY A 660 21.69 2.35 55.31
N LYS A 661 20.56 3.06 55.09
CA LYS A 661 19.24 2.46 54.80
C LYS A 661 18.99 2.23 53.31
N GLN A 662 19.79 2.83 52.43
CA GLN A 662 19.62 2.71 50.99
C GLN A 662 20.37 1.50 50.45
N THR A 663 19.76 0.87 49.45
CA THR A 663 20.35 -0.24 48.71
C THR A 663 20.20 0.06 47.22
N THR A 664 21.31 -0.05 46.49
CA THR A 664 21.32 0.04 45.02
C THR A 664 21.71 -1.32 44.45
N ARG A 665 20.97 -1.82 43.45
CA ARG A 665 21.42 -2.96 42.67
C ARG A 665 22.61 -2.54 41.81
N VAL A 666 23.70 -3.29 41.86
CA VAL A 666 24.83 -3.12 40.94
C VAL A 666 24.82 -4.29 39.98
N ARG A 667 24.88 -3.99 38.67
CA ARG A 667 24.94 -5.00 37.61
C ARG A 667 26.24 -4.83 36.83
N VAL A 668 27.08 -5.86 36.87
CA VAL A 668 28.35 -5.90 36.14
C VAL A 668 28.20 -6.85 34.97
N ASP A 669 28.20 -6.28 33.76
CA ASP A 669 28.02 -7.03 32.51
C ASP A 669 29.32 -7.70 32.09
N SER A 670 29.26 -8.95 31.63
CA SER A 670 30.45 -9.69 31.20
C SER A 670 31.24 -8.99 30.08
N ARG A 671 30.57 -8.18 29.26
CA ARG A 671 31.20 -7.40 28.16
C ARG A 671 32.04 -6.22 28.63
N THR A 672 32.00 -5.87 29.92
CA THR A 672 32.93 -4.89 30.53
C THR A 672 34.36 -5.43 30.61
N GLY A 673 34.54 -6.75 30.52
CA GLY A 673 35.82 -7.42 30.75
C GLY A 673 36.11 -7.73 32.22
N ILE A 674 35.24 -7.31 33.14
CA ILE A 674 35.40 -7.59 34.58
C ILE A 674 35.08 -9.07 34.85
N ASN A 675 36.09 -9.83 35.26
CA ASN A 675 35.92 -11.25 35.58
C ASN A 675 35.30 -11.44 36.98
N TYR A 676 34.16 -12.13 37.06
CA TYR A 676 33.47 -12.39 38.32
C TYR A 676 34.35 -13.03 39.42
N ASN A 677 35.16 -14.03 39.08
CA ASN A 677 35.94 -14.75 40.08
C ASN A 677 37.09 -13.91 40.64
N ASP A 678 37.73 -13.10 39.80
CA ASP A 678 38.83 -12.25 40.22
C ASP A 678 38.31 -11.03 40.99
N TRP A 679 37.24 -10.41 40.49
CA TRP A 679 36.53 -9.34 41.20
C TRP A 679 36.07 -9.82 42.59
N LYS A 680 35.47 -11.01 42.69
CA LYS A 680 35.02 -11.58 43.98
C LYS A 680 36.17 -11.80 44.96
N LYS A 681 37.34 -12.25 44.49
CA LYS A 681 38.52 -12.42 45.37
C LYS A 681 38.99 -11.08 45.94
N GLN A 682 38.91 -10.02 45.14
CA GLN A 682 39.43 -8.70 45.47
C GLN A 682 38.48 -7.88 46.36
N TYR A 683 37.18 -7.82 46.03
CA TYR A 683 36.24 -6.87 46.66
C TYR A 683 35.22 -7.52 47.59
N ALA A 684 34.84 -8.79 47.40
CA ALA A 684 33.74 -9.38 48.17
C ALA A 684 34.05 -9.54 49.67
N LYS A 685 35.33 -9.44 50.06
CA LYS A 685 35.79 -9.49 51.46
C LYS A 685 36.07 -8.13 52.08
N SER A 686 36.02 -7.03 51.31
CA SER A 686 36.27 -5.68 51.84
C SER A 686 35.09 -5.23 52.71
N ALA A 687 35.34 -4.57 53.87
CA ALA A 687 34.22 -4.05 54.67
C ALA A 687 33.41 -3.01 53.91
N HIS A 688 34.07 -2.19 53.08
CA HIS A 688 33.42 -1.22 52.22
C HIS A 688 34.15 -1.09 50.87
N VAL A 689 33.40 -0.73 49.85
CA VAL A 689 33.89 -0.46 48.49
C VAL A 689 33.34 0.90 48.05
N THR A 690 34.11 1.64 47.26
CA THR A 690 33.63 2.78 46.48
C THR A 690 33.42 2.31 45.05
N ILE A 691 32.25 2.62 44.48
CA ILE A 691 31.85 2.12 43.15
C ILE A 691 31.41 3.30 42.30
N THR A 692 32.06 3.48 41.16
CA THR A 692 31.65 4.41 40.10
C THR A 692 30.88 3.65 39.02
N GLY A 693 29.92 4.29 38.38
CA GLY A 693 29.20 3.67 37.27
C GLY A 693 28.08 4.54 36.75
N ILE A 694 27.45 4.07 35.68
CA ILE A 694 26.30 4.75 35.11
C ILE A 694 25.04 4.38 35.89
N ALA A 695 24.33 5.37 36.40
CA ALA A 695 23.01 5.21 36.98
C ALA A 695 22.01 4.87 35.87
N SER A 696 21.28 3.77 35.98
CA SER A 696 20.32 3.32 34.96
C SER A 696 19.06 2.76 35.61
N ASN A 697 18.04 2.53 34.79
CA ASN A 697 16.84 1.81 35.13
C ASN A 697 16.66 0.64 34.16
N PHE A 698 16.11 -0.47 34.65
CA PHE A 698 15.72 -1.58 33.81
C PHE A 698 14.48 -2.24 34.40
N LYS A 699 13.36 -2.13 33.68
CA LYS A 699 12.06 -2.69 34.06
C LYS A 699 11.68 -2.30 35.50
N GLY A 700 11.80 -1.02 35.81
CA GLY A 700 11.54 -0.43 37.12
C GLY A 700 12.62 -0.63 38.18
N THR A 701 13.72 -1.33 37.88
CA THR A 701 14.84 -1.51 38.81
C THR A 701 15.95 -0.49 38.55
N TYR A 702 16.08 0.48 39.46
CA TYR A 702 17.24 1.38 39.48
C TYR A 702 18.52 0.64 39.86
N GLN A 703 19.50 0.69 38.95
CA GLN A 703 20.74 -0.05 39.07
C GLN A 703 21.95 0.77 38.62
N LEU A 704 23.09 0.53 39.26
CA LEU A 704 24.39 1.07 38.86
C LEU A 704 25.08 0.09 37.92
N LYS A 705 25.61 0.60 36.80
CA LYS A 705 26.36 -0.15 35.80
C LYS A 705 27.83 0.32 35.75
N PRO A 706 28.75 -0.35 36.46
CA PRO A 706 30.18 -0.11 36.33
C PRO A 706 30.66 -0.41 34.91
N ARG A 707 31.65 0.34 34.45
CA ARG A 707 32.12 0.35 33.05
C ARG A 707 33.41 -0.43 32.86
N MET A 708 34.25 -0.44 33.89
CA MET A 708 35.60 -1.01 33.88
C MET A 708 36.07 -1.36 35.30
N GLU A 709 37.17 -2.09 35.43
CA GLU A 709 37.71 -2.54 36.73
C GLU A 709 38.10 -1.34 37.62
N GLU A 710 38.58 -0.25 37.02
CA GLU A 710 38.98 0.98 37.69
C GLU A 710 37.81 1.73 38.35
N ASP A 711 36.56 1.36 38.03
CA ASP A 711 35.38 1.92 38.69
C ASP A 711 35.20 1.37 40.12
N PHE A 712 36.03 0.42 40.59
CA PHE A 712 36.00 -0.13 41.95
C PHE A 712 37.22 0.27 42.77
N THR A 713 37.00 0.65 44.04
CA THR A 713 38.08 0.87 45.00
C THR A 713 37.75 0.23 46.34
N ALA A 714 38.56 -0.74 46.78
CA ALA A 714 38.43 -1.35 48.10
C ALA A 714 38.91 -0.39 49.20
N LEU A 715 38.14 -0.26 50.28
CA LEU A 715 38.55 0.50 51.46
C LEU A 715 39.03 -0.46 52.56
N PRO A 716 40.22 -0.24 53.15
CA PRO A 716 40.74 -1.12 54.19
C PRO A 716 39.90 -1.05 55.47
N ASP A 717 39.80 -2.19 56.15
CA ASP A 717 39.15 -2.31 57.46
C ASP A 717 39.96 -1.52 58.51
N HIS A 718 39.52 -0.32 58.86
CA HIS A 718 40.04 0.37 60.04
C HIS A 718 39.47 -0.27 61.32
N ASN A 719 40.11 -1.34 61.79
CA ASN A 719 40.13 -1.63 63.23
C ASN A 719 41.25 -0.79 63.86
N PRO A 720 40.99 0.03 64.90
CA PRO A 720 42.08 0.64 65.66
C PRO A 720 42.93 -0.48 66.30
N PRO A 721 44.28 -0.42 66.27
CA PRO A 721 45.09 -1.48 66.85
C PRO A 721 44.92 -1.49 68.38
N GLY A 722 44.48 -2.63 68.91
CA GLY A 722 44.70 -2.94 70.32
C GLY A 722 46.19 -2.96 70.62
N HIS A 723 46.56 -2.35 71.74
CA HIS A 723 47.92 -2.22 72.25
C HIS A 723 48.69 -3.56 72.27
N ASP A 724 49.72 -3.68 71.43
CA ASP A 724 50.88 -4.55 71.67
C ASP A 724 52.15 -3.83 71.19
N ASN A 725 53.07 -3.60 72.12
CA ASN A 725 54.24 -2.72 71.99
C ASN A 725 55.36 -3.28 71.10
N ASN A 726 55.17 -4.43 70.45
CA ASN A 726 56.19 -5.02 69.58
C ASN A 726 56.12 -4.59 68.10
N ASN A 727 55.07 -3.88 67.67
CA ASN A 727 54.88 -3.51 66.26
C ASN A 727 55.46 -2.15 65.84
N ILE A 728 55.89 -1.30 66.78
CA ILE A 728 56.42 0.04 66.45
C ILE A 728 57.76 -0.04 65.71
N LYS A 729 58.62 -1.04 66.02
CA LYS A 729 59.89 -1.23 65.29
C LYS A 729 59.68 -1.70 63.85
N ASN A 730 58.68 -2.55 63.60
CA ASN A 730 58.38 -3.05 62.26
C ASN A 730 57.69 -1.99 61.40
N TRP A 731 56.85 -1.15 62.01
CA TRP A 731 56.18 -0.04 61.32
C TRP A 731 57.15 1.10 60.94
N LEU A 732 58.11 1.43 61.81
CA LEU A 732 59.18 2.39 61.48
C LEU A 732 60.11 1.89 60.37
N ASN A 733 60.40 0.58 60.31
CA ASN A 733 61.16 -0.01 59.20
C ASN A 733 60.40 -0.02 57.86
N TYR A 734 59.07 -0.19 57.90
CA TYR A 734 58.22 -0.13 56.70
C TYR A 734 58.13 1.29 56.12
N ILE A 735 58.03 2.31 56.98
CA ILE A 735 58.02 3.72 56.58
C ILE A 735 59.40 4.17 56.09
N GLY A 736 60.47 3.76 56.77
CA GLY A 736 61.85 4.05 56.36
C GLY A 736 62.19 3.51 54.96
N ASN A 737 61.75 2.29 54.65
CA ASN A 737 61.99 1.68 53.33
C ASN A 737 61.14 2.30 52.21
N LYS A 738 59.93 2.81 52.51
CA LYS A 738 59.12 3.53 51.52
C LYS A 738 59.63 4.95 51.24
N LEU A 739 60.14 5.66 52.25
CA LEU A 739 60.76 6.97 52.08
C LEU A 739 62.10 6.89 51.32
N LEU A 740 62.89 5.84 51.53
CA LEU A 740 64.13 5.63 50.78
C LEU A 740 63.88 5.34 49.29
N ASN A 741 62.84 4.56 48.97
CA ASN A 741 62.46 4.28 47.58
C ASN A 741 61.82 5.49 46.86
N LEU A 742 61.16 6.38 47.59
CA LEU A 742 60.61 7.63 47.04
C LEU A 742 61.72 8.67 46.75
N ILE A 743 62.80 8.69 47.55
CA ILE A 743 63.96 9.57 47.29
C ILE A 743 64.80 9.04 46.12
N ILE A 744 64.91 7.72 45.95
CA ILE A 744 65.64 7.11 44.82
C ILE A 744 64.90 7.32 43.48
N SER A 745 63.56 7.43 43.47
CA SER A 745 62.80 7.69 42.24
C SER A 745 62.78 9.16 41.80
N ILE A 746 63.25 10.10 42.65
CA ILE A 746 63.34 11.53 42.33
C ILE A 746 64.69 11.89 41.68
N PHE A 747 65.68 10.99 41.69
CA PHE A 747 67.00 11.23 41.08
C PHE A 747 67.25 10.51 39.74
N HIS A 748 66.23 9.90 39.13
CA HIS A 748 66.40 9.12 37.89
C HIS A 748 65.29 9.33 36.84
N TYR A 749 64.75 10.54 36.68
CA TYR A 749 64.26 11.06 35.40
C TYR A 749 64.10 12.58 35.45
#